data_AF-A0A399XRP0-F1
#
_entry.id   AF-A0A399XRP0-F1
#
_cell.length_a   1.000
_cell.length_b   1.000
_cell.length_c   1.000
_cell.angle_alpha   90.00
_cell.angle_beta   90.00
_cell.angle_gamma   90.00
#
_symmetry.space_group_name_H-M   'P 1'
#
loop_
_entity.id
_entity.type
_entity.pdbx_description
1 polymer ?
#
loop_
_entity_poly.entity_id
_entity_poly.type
_entity_poly.pdbx_seq_one_letter_code
_entity_poly.pdbx_strand_id
1 'polypeptide(L)'
;MSTSRLPVDQPARELISARALDRTLFVEAGAGTGKTRQLVERVVSLVSRADPAVALREIAAITFTEAAAAELRDRLRESLERLADQGDDPEVRQRCHVALADTDVAAISTLHSFAQRILSEHPIEAGLPPKFEVLDEVSSQIESEQRWVEFTDQLLSDPALEETLLRAVLLRVPLDPAHPRAASMKDVAAVFNQNWDRLDSFGSAPPQLAPLVLQPLRDAIRTVLDAAAECRSDSDRLGMHIDQCRDEMQQVLCADADGEVLAALAGRRRWSCALGRRENWPDVGAVRAATAAAERVAEEVIGRAVNDVLERLAWELARHVRVRAGERAASGRLEFHDLLVLARHLLRTSPEARCSLRARYRRILIDEFQDTDPIQVDLAVLIAAAVDGVTYSSWDELSDRLDDDGRLFFVGDPKQSIYRFRRADLGLFLEARDILSGDQTVRLAQNFRTVPTVLNWINQLFGELMSDDGLEARRVQPRYTPLEAFRSEAGADHRVNLLGEPHEEGNAADLREAEAADVALAIEAIRSQPDRWPVFDQKLGRWREARLGDIAVLLPTRTSLPYLLDALERHHIPYRADTGTLVYETQEVRDLLAALRAIDDPTDEIALVGTLRSPLFGCSDVELFEFVDAGGTWDFTRWHSRAPGSLDRSHAVVRAMGHLAELHARRMWDEPSALLQQLMSDRGVFESAFATGRPREVWRRLRFVLDQSRRFVEAEGGGLRRYLAWAELQRAEGARVQEPLLAESDDDAVRIMTIHGAKGLEFAITFLSGMTTEARGPRMGVKVHWEEHGPEIQLAKQVKTENFDRLADIEDEMDEHEKLRLLYVGLTRARDHLFVAVHHKPGKKSFAQQVWWAAQEQLDKSCRQLDLVPPHDAPAEPLAPSRGSRGARVTDSGTSRQEFLDRRRKLLDSQRGADAISATAIAAAISGELIEEGEEAGEEVGEEADPAGSDAVADSSPRSWRKGRTGTAVGRAVHGVLYSVDLAGGEGIDELAAAQAEAEGLPAAGPDVAALARSALGAGSVRSAVRSPRRWRELYVAAPIEGVLVEGYVDLVYERRDGALVIVDYKTDSVASRQGYDEKVAVYRYQGAAYTLALEEATGREVAECVFVFCGAQGATEVAVSDLGEACGVVRRHLRDTAGTTDG
;
A
#
# COMPACT_ATOMS: atom_id res chain seq x y z
N MET A 1 58.23 15.22 2.10
CA MET A 1 58.07 15.81 3.45
C MET A 1 56.96 16.85 3.37
N SER A 2 55.72 16.44 3.66
CA SER A 2 54.54 17.31 3.68
C SER A 2 54.40 17.82 5.11
N THR A 3 54.44 19.13 5.30
CA THR A 3 54.04 19.79 6.54
C THR A 3 52.61 19.37 6.86
N SER A 4 52.39 18.59 7.93
CA SER A 4 51.05 18.10 8.28
C SER A 4 50.15 19.29 8.59
N ARG A 5 49.26 19.62 7.66
CA ARG A 5 48.24 20.65 7.87
C ARG A 5 47.35 20.18 9.01
N LEU A 6 47.36 20.88 10.13
CA LEU A 6 46.49 20.59 11.25
C LEU A 6 45.03 20.97 10.89
N PRO A 7 44.03 20.21 11.36
CA PRO A 7 42.62 20.59 11.24
C PRO A 7 42.33 21.95 11.88
N VAL A 8 41.38 22.71 11.33
CA VAL A 8 40.98 24.02 11.90
C VAL A 8 40.34 23.90 13.28
N ASP A 9 39.73 22.76 13.57
CA ASP A 9 39.07 22.42 14.84
C ASP A 9 39.96 21.56 15.75
N GLN A 10 41.28 21.56 15.55
CA GLN A 10 42.24 20.79 16.36
C GLN A 10 42.08 21.00 17.89
N PRO A 11 41.86 22.24 18.40
CA PRO A 11 41.62 22.43 19.83
C PRO A 11 40.38 21.70 20.36
N ALA A 12 39.30 21.64 19.57
CA ALA A 12 38.08 20.92 19.92
C ALA A 12 38.30 19.39 19.94
N ARG A 13 39.08 18.88 18.98
CA ARG A 13 39.47 17.45 18.93
C ARG A 13 40.32 17.04 20.13
N GLU A 14 41.27 17.88 20.52
CA GLU A 14 42.08 17.64 21.72
C GLU A 14 41.24 17.71 23.00
N LEU A 15 40.24 18.59 23.05
CA LEU A 15 39.30 18.64 24.17
C LEU A 15 38.55 17.31 24.33
N ILE A 16 38.00 16.79 23.22
CA ILE A 16 37.22 15.53 23.19
C ILE A 16 38.07 14.32 23.55
N SER A 17 39.24 14.18 22.91
CA SER A 17 40.05 12.96 22.99
C SER A 17 41.04 12.95 24.14
N ALA A 18 41.44 14.11 24.69
CA ALA A 18 42.60 14.18 25.57
C ALA A 18 42.50 15.14 26.76
N ARG A 19 41.57 16.11 26.82
CA ARG A 19 41.57 17.09 27.93
C ARG A 19 40.34 17.04 28.83
N ALA A 20 39.16 16.76 28.29
CA ALA A 20 37.89 16.70 29.03
C ALA A 20 37.35 15.26 29.08
N LEU A 21 38.18 14.33 29.54
CA LEU A 21 37.80 12.93 29.75
C LEU A 21 36.99 12.72 31.04
N ASP A 22 37.02 13.70 31.94
CA ASP A 22 36.41 13.78 33.26
C ASP A 22 35.15 14.64 33.28
N ARG A 23 34.65 15.10 32.13
CA ARG A 23 33.45 15.94 32.01
C ARG A 23 32.42 15.35 31.06
N THR A 24 31.16 15.68 31.34
CA THR A 24 30.06 15.35 30.42
C THR A 24 30.18 16.27 29.23
N LEU A 25 30.21 15.70 28.01
CA LEU A 25 30.38 16.47 26.79
C LEU A 25 29.29 16.16 25.78
N PHE A 26 28.88 17.21 25.09
CA PHE A 26 28.01 17.15 23.93
C PHE A 26 28.80 17.62 22.70
N VAL A 27 28.92 16.73 21.71
CA VAL A 27 29.71 16.98 20.50
C VAL A 27 28.79 17.05 19.28
N GLU A 28 28.67 18.24 18.71
CA GLU A 28 28.01 18.46 17.43
C GLU A 28 29.02 18.25 16.29
N ALA A 29 28.87 17.15 15.56
CA ALA A 29 29.80 16.71 14.53
C ALA A 29 29.11 16.59 13.18
N GLY A 30 29.27 17.60 12.32
CA GLY A 30 28.69 17.64 10.98
C GLY A 30 29.08 16.45 10.09
N ALA A 31 28.41 16.29 8.94
CA ALA A 31 28.74 15.22 7.99
C ALA A 31 30.23 15.24 7.60
N GLY A 32 30.89 14.08 7.64
CA GLY A 32 32.30 13.94 7.24
C GLY A 32 33.34 14.54 8.19
N THR A 33 32.95 14.97 9.41
CA THR A 33 33.87 15.61 10.38
C THR A 33 34.73 14.62 11.20
N GLY A 34 34.50 13.32 11.02
CA GLY A 34 35.23 12.26 11.70
C GLY A 34 34.70 11.92 13.11
N LYS A 35 33.37 11.98 13.32
CA LYS A 35 32.72 11.64 14.59
C LYS A 35 33.15 10.29 15.16
N THR A 36 33.09 9.22 14.37
CA THR A 36 33.46 7.86 14.77
C THR A 36 34.94 7.78 15.14
N ARG A 37 35.81 8.52 14.43
CA ARG A 37 37.22 8.61 14.76
C ARG A 37 37.44 9.28 16.12
N GLN A 38 36.76 10.38 16.41
CA GLN A 38 36.86 11.06 17.71
C GLN A 38 36.32 10.19 18.85
N LEU A 39 35.25 9.44 18.61
CA LEU A 39 34.71 8.49 19.59
C LEU A 39 35.71 7.36 19.88
N VAL A 40 36.31 6.76 18.85
CA VAL A 40 37.39 5.75 19.00
C VAL A 40 38.58 6.34 19.76
N GLU A 41 39.08 7.51 19.35
CA GLU A 41 40.21 8.18 20.01
C GLU A 41 39.90 8.48 21.50
N ARG A 42 38.68 8.89 21.83
CA ARG A 42 38.25 9.10 23.23
C ARG A 42 38.25 7.80 24.03
N VAL A 43 37.70 6.71 23.50
CA VAL A 43 37.70 5.40 24.18
C VAL A 43 39.14 4.90 24.39
N VAL A 44 39.98 5.00 23.36
CA VAL A 44 41.40 4.64 23.45
C VAL A 44 42.10 5.45 24.53
N SER A 45 41.87 6.76 24.62
CA SER A 45 42.43 7.61 25.67
C SER A 45 41.94 7.26 27.07
N LEU A 46 40.66 6.91 27.24
CA LEU A 46 40.08 6.50 28.53
C LEU A 46 40.70 5.20 29.07
N VAL A 47 41.13 4.31 28.17
CA VAL A 47 41.69 3.01 28.56
C VAL A 47 43.21 3.02 28.63
N SER A 48 43.88 3.82 27.80
CA SER A 48 45.35 3.87 27.72
C SER A 48 46.00 4.75 28.79
N ARG A 49 45.29 5.74 29.34
CA ARG A 49 45.83 6.69 30.31
C ARG A 49 45.77 6.17 31.75
N ALA A 50 46.66 6.69 32.59
CA ALA A 50 46.68 6.41 34.02
C ALA A 50 45.59 7.17 34.80
N ASP A 51 45.14 8.32 34.28
CA ASP A 51 44.08 9.13 34.86
C ASP A 51 43.21 9.77 33.77
N PRO A 52 41.90 9.43 33.66
CA PRO A 52 41.23 8.36 34.40
C PRO A 52 41.62 6.98 33.85
N ALA A 53 41.93 6.01 34.72
CA ALA A 53 42.06 4.61 34.33
C ALA A 53 40.68 3.94 34.35
N VAL A 54 40.13 3.66 33.16
CA VAL A 54 38.84 2.96 32.99
C VAL A 54 39.08 1.67 32.21
N ALA A 55 38.61 0.55 32.74
CA ALA A 55 38.69 -0.72 31.99
C ALA A 55 37.69 -0.70 30.83
N LEU A 56 38.02 -1.30 29.69
CA LEU A 56 37.13 -1.26 28.52
C LEU A 56 35.77 -1.92 28.81
N ARG A 57 35.73 -2.96 29.67
CA ARG A 57 34.48 -3.59 30.14
C ARG A 57 33.56 -2.67 30.97
N GLU A 58 34.08 -1.54 31.46
CA GLU A 58 33.34 -0.53 32.23
C GLU A 58 32.81 0.60 31.34
N ILE A 59 33.00 0.50 30.01
CA ILE A 59 32.55 1.46 29.02
C ILE A 59 31.37 0.86 28.24
N ALA A 60 30.26 1.61 28.19
CA ALA A 60 29.17 1.37 27.26
C ALA A 60 29.28 2.34 26.08
N ALA A 61 29.43 1.82 24.87
CA ALA A 61 29.43 2.59 23.63
C ALA A 61 28.22 2.15 22.79
N ILE A 62 27.21 3.00 22.75
CA ILE A 62 25.90 2.71 22.18
C ILE A 62 25.78 3.40 20.82
N THR A 63 25.40 2.63 19.79
CA THR A 63 25.21 3.12 18.42
C THR A 63 23.79 2.84 17.92
N PHE A 64 23.38 3.51 16.83
CA PHE A 64 22.05 3.31 16.26
C PHE A 64 21.88 1.98 15.49
N THR A 65 22.94 1.49 14.84
CA THR A 65 22.88 0.25 14.02
C THR A 65 23.93 -0.78 14.43
N GLU A 66 23.63 -2.06 14.18
CA GLU A 66 24.57 -3.17 14.42
C GLU A 66 25.82 -3.06 13.53
N ALA A 67 25.68 -2.54 12.31
CA ALA A 67 26.81 -2.28 11.42
C ALA A 67 27.75 -1.22 12.00
N ALA A 68 27.21 -0.13 12.55
CA ALA A 68 28.00 0.91 13.22
C ALA A 68 28.68 0.38 14.49
N ALA A 69 28.00 -0.47 15.27
CA ALA A 69 28.60 -1.11 16.45
C ALA A 69 29.77 -2.04 16.07
N ALA A 70 29.60 -2.83 15.02
CA ALA A 70 30.64 -3.72 14.49
C ALA A 70 31.84 -2.91 13.96
N GLU A 71 31.59 -1.89 13.15
CA GLU A 71 32.65 -1.00 12.64
C GLU A 71 33.40 -0.29 13.78
N LEU A 72 32.68 0.19 14.79
CA LEU A 72 33.28 0.82 15.97
C LEU A 72 34.19 -0.16 16.72
N ARG A 73 33.74 -1.41 16.90
CA ARG A 73 34.51 -2.48 17.55
C ARG A 73 35.78 -2.81 16.77
N ASP A 74 35.69 -2.92 15.44
CA ASP A 74 36.84 -3.22 14.58
C ASP A 74 37.87 -2.09 14.61
N ARG A 75 37.44 -0.83 14.47
CA ARG A 75 38.33 0.35 14.54
C ARG A 75 38.99 0.50 15.90
N LEU A 76 38.26 0.18 16.98
CA LEU A 76 38.81 0.20 18.33
C LEU A 76 39.86 -0.89 18.51
N ARG A 77 39.57 -2.12 18.08
CA ARG A 77 40.51 -3.25 18.12
C ARG A 77 41.79 -2.92 17.37
N GLU A 78 41.69 -2.46 16.12
CA GLU A 78 42.85 -2.07 15.31
C GLU A 78 43.71 -0.98 16.00
N SER A 79 43.04 -0.01 16.64
CA SER A 79 43.74 1.07 17.33
C SER A 79 44.44 0.62 18.61
N LEU A 80 43.82 -0.28 19.37
CA LEU A 80 44.40 -0.87 20.57
C LEU A 80 45.55 -1.83 20.24
N GLU A 81 45.44 -2.64 19.19
CA GLU A 81 46.52 -3.53 18.71
C GLU A 81 47.76 -2.72 18.33
N ARG A 82 47.58 -1.64 17.56
CA ARG A 82 48.67 -0.75 17.16
C ARG A 82 49.41 -0.18 18.36
N LEU A 83 48.68 0.29 19.39
CA LEU A 83 49.27 0.84 20.61
C LEU A 83 49.89 -0.24 21.50
N ALA A 84 49.33 -1.44 21.54
CA ALA A 84 49.86 -2.57 22.31
C ALA A 84 51.20 -3.08 21.74
N ASP A 85 51.34 -3.11 20.41
CA ASP A 85 52.53 -3.60 19.73
C ASP A 85 53.62 -2.52 19.58
N GLN A 86 53.21 -1.30 19.20
CA GLN A 86 54.11 -0.22 18.74
C GLN A 86 54.15 0.98 19.70
N GLY A 87 53.47 0.93 20.84
CA GLY A 87 53.46 2.03 21.82
C GLY A 87 54.83 2.23 22.49
N ASP A 88 55.25 3.49 22.62
CA ASP A 88 56.54 3.83 23.23
C ASP A 88 56.58 3.59 24.76
N ASP A 89 55.41 3.66 25.42
CA ASP A 89 55.27 3.51 26.88
C ASP A 89 54.85 2.06 27.25
N PRO A 90 55.68 1.30 28.00
CA PRO A 90 55.35 -0.06 28.45
C PRO A 90 54.06 -0.18 29.25
N GLU A 91 53.69 0.84 30.05
CA GLU A 91 52.44 0.81 30.82
C GLU A 91 51.22 0.97 29.93
N VAL A 92 51.30 1.86 28.94
CA VAL A 92 50.24 2.03 27.93
C VAL A 92 50.05 0.74 27.16
N ARG A 93 51.13 0.09 26.74
CA ARG A 93 51.07 -1.23 26.07
C ARG A 93 50.36 -2.27 26.92
N GLN A 94 50.71 -2.36 28.20
CA GLN A 94 50.07 -3.31 29.12
C GLN A 94 48.58 -3.02 29.28
N ARG A 95 48.18 -1.75 29.44
CA ARG A 95 46.77 -1.34 29.52
C ARG A 95 46.01 -1.69 28.23
N CYS A 96 46.60 -1.43 27.06
CA CYS A 96 46.02 -1.80 25.77
C CYS A 96 45.88 -3.31 25.58
N HIS A 97 46.84 -4.13 26.03
CA HIS A 97 46.71 -5.60 26.01
C HIS A 97 45.53 -6.09 26.87
N VAL A 98 45.33 -5.51 28.06
CA VAL A 98 44.17 -5.82 28.90
C VAL A 98 42.86 -5.40 28.21
N ALA A 99 42.85 -4.22 27.58
CA ALA A 99 41.70 -3.72 26.83
C ALA A 99 41.30 -4.63 25.66
N LEU A 100 42.27 -5.19 24.94
CA LEU A 100 42.01 -6.13 23.85
C LEU A 100 41.26 -7.37 24.34
N ALA A 101 41.61 -7.90 25.51
CA ALA A 101 40.89 -9.02 26.13
C ALA A 101 39.45 -8.63 26.56
N ASP A 102 39.23 -7.37 26.94
CA ASP A 102 37.91 -6.85 27.30
C ASP A 102 37.01 -6.56 26.08
N THR A 103 37.55 -6.56 24.84
CA THR A 103 36.80 -6.09 23.65
C THR A 103 35.56 -6.92 23.35
N ASP A 104 35.58 -8.23 23.61
CA ASP A 104 34.45 -9.12 23.36
C ASP A 104 33.37 -9.06 24.46
N VAL A 105 33.71 -8.53 25.65
CA VAL A 105 32.77 -8.39 26.78
C VAL A 105 32.25 -6.96 26.97
N ALA A 106 32.95 -5.97 26.41
CA ALA A 106 32.57 -4.57 26.45
C ALA A 106 31.19 -4.33 25.81
N ALA A 107 30.46 -3.37 26.35
CA ALA A 107 29.12 -3.03 25.85
C ALA A 107 29.23 -2.09 24.63
N ILE A 108 29.76 -2.62 23.51
CA ILE A 108 29.84 -1.95 22.21
C ILE A 108 28.74 -2.55 21.34
N SER A 109 27.55 -1.94 21.34
CA SER A 109 26.35 -2.53 20.74
C SER A 109 25.32 -1.47 20.35
N THR A 110 24.22 -1.92 19.75
CA THR A 110 23.02 -1.07 19.67
C THR A 110 22.37 -0.90 21.03
N LEU A 111 21.45 0.07 21.11
CA LEU A 111 20.62 0.28 22.29
C LEU A 111 19.78 -0.95 22.66
N HIS A 112 19.12 -1.60 21.70
CA HIS A 112 18.31 -2.79 21.97
C HIS A 112 19.13 -3.91 22.59
N SER A 113 20.31 -4.16 22.02
CA SER A 113 21.29 -5.13 22.55
C SER A 113 21.77 -4.74 23.96
N PHE A 114 21.93 -3.43 24.23
CA PHE A 114 22.28 -2.94 25.58
C PHE A 114 21.13 -3.11 26.59
N ALA A 115 19.89 -2.80 26.19
CA ALA A 115 18.71 -3.00 27.02
C ALA A 115 18.46 -4.49 27.32
N GLN A 116 18.62 -5.36 26.32
CA GLN A 116 18.57 -6.82 26.51
C GLN A 116 19.63 -7.29 27.51
N ARG A 117 20.85 -6.74 27.43
CA ARG A 117 21.91 -7.04 28.39
C ARG A 117 21.53 -6.61 29.82
N ILE A 118 20.99 -5.40 30.00
CA ILE A 118 20.50 -4.91 31.29
C ILE A 118 19.47 -5.88 31.88
N LEU A 119 18.48 -6.28 31.07
CA LEU A 119 17.41 -7.20 31.48
C LEU A 119 17.92 -8.61 31.80
N SER A 120 18.90 -9.09 31.05
CA SER A 120 19.52 -10.41 31.26
C SER A 120 20.39 -10.46 32.52
N GLU A 121 20.93 -9.32 32.96
CA GLU A 121 21.71 -9.21 34.19
C GLU A 121 20.82 -9.12 35.44
N HIS A 122 19.61 -8.57 35.30
CA HIS A 122 18.64 -8.36 36.38
C HIS A 122 17.22 -8.86 36.03
N PRO A 123 17.05 -10.14 35.62
CA PRO A 123 15.77 -10.63 35.11
C PRO A 123 14.70 -10.68 36.21
N ILE A 124 15.10 -11.01 37.45
CA ILE A 124 14.16 -11.14 38.57
C ILE A 124 13.59 -9.78 38.96
N GLU A 125 14.46 -8.77 39.08
CA GLU A 125 14.09 -7.39 39.38
C GLU A 125 13.27 -6.77 38.25
N ALA A 126 13.48 -7.21 37.01
CA ALA A 126 12.70 -6.80 35.85
C ALA A 126 11.35 -7.53 35.72
N GLY A 127 11.05 -8.52 36.58
CA GLY A 127 9.83 -9.33 36.49
C GLY A 127 9.82 -10.31 35.32
N LEU A 128 10.99 -10.65 34.79
CA LEU A 128 11.18 -11.55 33.66
C LEU A 128 11.62 -12.95 34.10
N PRO A 129 11.31 -14.00 33.31
CA PRO A 129 11.92 -15.30 33.52
C PRO A 129 13.45 -15.22 33.32
N PRO A 130 14.25 -16.06 34.04
CA PRO A 130 15.71 -16.04 33.93
C PRO A 130 16.26 -16.27 32.52
N LYS A 131 15.46 -16.92 31.67
CA LYS A 131 15.68 -17.00 30.23
C LYS A 131 14.46 -16.42 29.54
N PHE A 132 14.69 -15.41 28.72
CA PHE A 132 13.69 -14.84 27.82
C PHE A 132 14.28 -14.83 26.41
N GLU A 133 13.41 -14.84 25.41
CA GLU A 133 13.74 -14.75 24.00
C GLU A 133 13.19 -13.46 23.40
N VAL A 134 13.92 -12.94 22.41
CA VAL A 134 13.46 -11.79 21.63
C VAL A 134 12.88 -12.35 20.34
N LEU A 135 11.61 -12.05 20.09
CA LEU A 135 10.89 -12.46 18.91
C LEU A 135 11.53 -11.82 17.67
N ASP A 136 11.72 -12.63 16.63
CA ASP A 136 12.09 -12.10 15.33
C ASP A 136 10.91 -11.41 14.64
N GLU A 137 11.16 -10.73 13.52
CA GLU A 137 10.15 -9.97 12.79
C GLU A 137 8.96 -10.85 12.34
N VAL A 138 9.25 -12.09 11.95
CA VAL A 138 8.23 -13.06 11.50
C VAL A 138 7.31 -13.44 12.66
N SER A 139 7.90 -13.84 13.78
CA SER A 139 7.17 -14.24 14.99
C SER A 139 6.34 -13.09 15.54
N SER A 140 6.92 -11.89 15.62
CA SER A 140 6.22 -10.69 16.10
C SER A 140 5.03 -10.34 15.21
N GLN A 141 5.17 -10.42 13.87
CA GLN A 141 4.05 -10.17 12.96
C GLN A 141 2.91 -11.19 13.15
N ILE A 142 3.24 -12.48 13.25
CA ILE A 142 2.23 -13.53 13.42
C ILE A 142 1.52 -13.39 14.76
N GLU A 143 2.24 -13.15 15.84
CA GLU A 143 1.62 -12.90 17.14
C GLU A 143 0.77 -11.62 17.13
N SER A 144 1.18 -10.59 16.39
CA SER A 144 0.37 -9.36 16.25
C SER A 144 -0.98 -9.64 15.57
N GLU A 145 -0.99 -10.49 14.54
CA GLU A 145 -2.22 -10.92 13.87
C GLU A 145 -3.12 -11.74 14.81
N GLN A 146 -2.55 -12.68 15.56
CA GLN A 146 -3.29 -13.47 16.55
C GLN A 146 -3.90 -12.58 17.64
N ARG A 147 -3.12 -11.64 18.19
CA ARG A 147 -3.60 -10.67 19.19
C ARG A 147 -4.74 -9.81 18.66
N TRP A 148 -4.69 -9.41 17.38
CA TRP A 148 -5.77 -8.65 16.75
C TRP A 148 -7.07 -9.46 16.62
N VAL A 149 -6.98 -10.72 16.18
CA VAL A 149 -8.13 -11.63 16.12
C VAL A 149 -8.72 -11.83 17.52
N GLU A 150 -7.89 -12.08 18.53
CA GLU A 150 -8.37 -12.24 19.91
C GLU A 150 -9.01 -10.96 20.47
N PHE A 151 -8.45 -9.78 20.14
CA PHE A 151 -9.04 -8.50 20.53
C PHE A 151 -10.41 -8.29 19.89
N THR A 152 -10.54 -8.55 18.59
CA THR A 152 -11.80 -8.37 17.85
C THR A 152 -12.86 -9.35 18.33
N ASP A 153 -12.52 -10.61 18.59
CA ASP A 153 -13.43 -11.60 19.19
C ASP A 153 -13.91 -11.15 20.58
N GLN A 154 -13.01 -10.63 21.43
CA GLN A 154 -13.37 -10.08 22.75
C GLN A 154 -14.28 -8.87 22.63
N LEU A 155 -13.97 -7.95 21.72
CA LEU A 155 -14.71 -6.74 21.44
C LEU A 155 -16.15 -7.05 21.00
N LEU A 156 -16.32 -7.99 20.05
CA LEU A 156 -17.62 -8.41 19.53
C LEU A 156 -18.45 -9.21 20.54
N SER A 157 -17.80 -9.83 21.52
CA SER A 157 -18.46 -10.66 22.54
C SER A 157 -18.92 -9.87 23.78
N ASP A 158 -18.48 -8.61 23.94
CA ASP A 158 -18.81 -7.78 25.11
C ASP A 158 -20.09 -6.97 24.89
N PRO A 159 -21.20 -7.27 25.61
CA PRO A 159 -22.45 -6.52 25.48
C PRO A 159 -22.34 -5.04 25.87
N ALA A 160 -21.36 -4.67 26.70
CA ALA A 160 -21.16 -3.27 27.10
C ALA A 160 -20.63 -2.39 25.96
N LEU A 161 -20.13 -3.01 24.88
CA LEU A 161 -19.56 -2.33 23.70
C LEU A 161 -20.49 -2.38 22.48
N GLU A 162 -21.65 -3.04 22.59
CA GLU A 162 -22.62 -3.17 21.50
C GLU A 162 -22.99 -1.82 20.89
N GLU A 163 -23.33 -0.83 21.72
CA GLU A 163 -23.66 0.52 21.22
C GLU A 163 -22.47 1.20 20.54
N THR A 164 -21.26 1.06 21.08
CA THR A 164 -20.04 1.61 20.46
C THR A 164 -19.81 1.00 19.08
N LEU A 165 -19.99 -0.31 18.94
CA LEU A 165 -19.80 -1.03 17.68
C LEU A 165 -20.88 -0.68 16.65
N LEU A 166 -22.14 -0.57 17.07
CA LEU A 166 -23.22 -0.10 16.20
C LEU A 166 -22.94 1.31 15.69
N ARG A 167 -22.55 2.24 16.57
CA ARG A 167 -22.16 3.60 16.17
C ARG A 167 -20.94 3.57 15.23
N ALA A 168 -19.94 2.74 15.50
CA ALA A 168 -18.76 2.58 14.63
C ALA A 168 -19.13 2.15 13.21
N VAL A 169 -20.03 1.17 13.06
CA VAL A 169 -20.51 0.71 11.75
C VAL A 169 -21.27 1.81 11.02
N LEU A 170 -22.21 2.48 11.70
CA LEU A 170 -23.00 3.58 11.11
C LEU A 170 -22.11 4.75 10.66
N LEU A 171 -21.10 5.08 11.46
CA LEU A 171 -20.16 6.17 11.20
C LEU A 171 -18.99 5.78 10.30
N ARG A 172 -18.98 4.54 9.78
CA ARG A 172 -17.92 3.98 8.92
C ARG A 172 -16.53 4.09 9.55
N VAL A 173 -16.41 3.73 10.82
CA VAL A 173 -15.14 3.55 11.52
C VAL A 173 -14.69 2.09 11.33
N PRO A 174 -13.72 1.81 10.43
CA PRO A 174 -13.33 0.44 10.11
C PRO A 174 -12.48 -0.19 11.22
N LEU A 175 -12.88 -1.37 11.70
CA LEU A 175 -12.02 -2.19 12.56
C LEU A 175 -10.85 -2.79 11.74
N ASP A 176 -11.19 -3.44 10.63
CA ASP A 176 -10.27 -4.03 9.67
C ASP A 176 -10.20 -3.21 8.37
N PRO A 177 -9.06 -3.25 7.64
CA PRO A 177 -8.90 -2.52 6.40
C PRO A 177 -9.80 -3.10 5.29
N ALA A 178 -10.59 -2.25 4.63
CA ALA A 178 -11.45 -2.66 3.50
C ALA A 178 -10.64 -3.08 2.24
N HIS A 179 -9.41 -2.58 2.12
CA HIS A 179 -8.42 -2.94 1.11
C HIS A 179 -7.02 -2.60 1.66
N PRO A 180 -5.91 -3.07 1.08
CA PRO A 180 -4.55 -2.91 1.65
C PRO A 180 -4.13 -1.47 2.02
N ARG A 181 -4.67 -0.45 1.33
CA ARG A 181 -4.38 0.97 1.59
C ARG A 181 -5.38 1.70 2.52
N ALA A 182 -6.42 1.01 3.01
CA ALA A 182 -7.45 1.62 3.83
C ALA A 182 -6.99 1.62 5.29
N ALA A 183 -7.01 2.78 5.95
CA ALA A 183 -6.67 2.87 7.36
C ALA A 183 -7.78 2.27 8.23
N SER A 184 -7.40 1.63 9.33
CA SER A 184 -8.29 0.91 10.22
C SER A 184 -7.82 0.93 11.68
N MET A 185 -8.68 0.48 12.60
CA MET A 185 -8.28 0.30 14.01
C MET A 185 -7.19 -0.78 14.17
N LYS A 186 -7.06 -1.73 13.24
CA LYS A 186 -5.94 -2.66 13.19
C LYS A 186 -4.60 -1.93 13.02
N ASP A 187 -4.57 -0.89 12.19
CA ASP A 187 -3.36 -0.08 12.02
C ASP A 187 -3.06 0.76 13.27
N VAL A 188 -4.10 1.27 13.95
CA VAL A 188 -3.95 1.91 15.27
C VAL A 188 -3.33 0.93 16.27
N ALA A 189 -3.76 -0.34 16.27
CA ALA A 189 -3.21 -1.38 17.14
C ALA A 189 -1.71 -1.60 16.91
N ALA A 190 -1.29 -1.62 15.63
CA ALA A 190 0.13 -1.72 15.29
C ALA A 190 0.93 -0.52 15.82
N VAL A 191 0.39 0.70 15.71
CA VAL A 191 1.03 1.92 16.25
C VAL A 191 1.07 1.88 17.78
N PHE A 192 0.01 1.43 18.44
CA PHE A 192 -0.06 1.31 19.90
C PHE A 192 0.92 0.26 20.42
N ASN A 193 1.06 -0.89 19.75
CA ASN A 193 2.07 -1.90 20.11
C ASN A 193 3.50 -1.33 20.05
N GLN A 194 3.82 -0.51 19.05
CA GLN A 194 5.13 0.14 18.92
C GLN A 194 5.35 1.31 19.90
N ASN A 195 4.31 1.72 20.62
CA ASN A 195 4.31 2.88 21.51
C ASN A 195 3.60 2.60 22.83
N TRP A 196 3.62 1.35 23.31
CA TRP A 196 2.78 0.97 24.44
C TRP A 196 3.17 1.69 25.74
N ASP A 197 4.41 2.16 25.83
CA ASP A 197 4.93 3.00 26.91
C ASP A 197 4.29 4.39 27.01
N ARG A 198 3.68 4.87 25.93
CA ARG A 198 2.96 6.14 25.88
C ARG A 198 1.48 5.99 26.22
N LEU A 199 0.99 4.75 26.30
CA LEU A 199 -0.43 4.51 26.56
C LEU A 199 -0.80 4.82 28.00
N ASP A 200 0.14 4.98 28.93
CA ASP A 200 -0.17 5.35 30.32
C ASP A 200 -0.88 6.70 30.48
N SER A 201 -0.87 7.54 29.42
CA SER A 201 -1.62 8.81 29.39
C SER A 201 -3.14 8.64 29.32
N PHE A 202 -3.65 7.49 28.87
CA PHE A 202 -5.09 7.25 28.91
C PHE A 202 -5.58 7.19 30.36
N GLY A 203 -6.68 7.90 30.64
CA GLY A 203 -7.35 7.85 31.93
C GLY A 203 -7.66 6.42 32.40
N SER A 204 -7.68 6.22 33.72
CA SER A 204 -7.96 4.90 34.33
C SER A 204 -9.41 4.43 34.16
N ALA A 205 -10.33 5.35 33.85
CA ALA A 205 -11.73 5.05 33.58
C ALA A 205 -12.00 5.05 32.06
N PRO A 206 -12.84 4.12 31.57
CA PRO A 206 -13.21 4.11 30.16
C PRO A 206 -14.05 5.35 29.81
N PRO A 207 -13.78 6.02 28.66
CA PRO A 207 -14.63 7.09 28.19
C PRO A 207 -16.04 6.55 27.93
N GLN A 208 -17.06 7.35 28.20
CA GLN A 208 -18.45 6.99 27.95
C GLN A 208 -18.93 7.72 26.70
N LEU A 209 -19.76 7.04 25.90
CA LEU A 209 -20.47 7.68 24.80
C LEU A 209 -21.37 8.77 25.37
N ALA A 210 -21.18 10.02 24.98
CA ALA A 210 -22.06 11.08 25.41
C ALA A 210 -23.42 10.96 24.69
N PRO A 211 -24.54 11.25 25.38
CA PRO A 211 -25.82 11.43 24.71
C PRO A 211 -25.72 12.54 23.66
N LEU A 212 -26.26 12.31 22.47
CA LEU A 212 -26.19 13.30 21.40
C LEU A 212 -27.05 14.53 21.74
N VAL A 213 -26.48 15.72 21.57
CA VAL A 213 -27.22 16.98 21.75
C VAL A 213 -27.94 17.32 20.44
N LEU A 214 -29.16 16.81 20.29
CA LEU A 214 -29.90 16.86 19.03
C LEU A 214 -30.80 18.09 18.85
N GLN A 215 -31.11 18.81 19.94
CA GLN A 215 -32.06 19.94 19.88
C GLN A 215 -31.63 21.05 18.90
N PRO A 216 -30.36 21.50 18.88
CA PRO A 216 -29.91 22.49 17.90
C PRO A 216 -30.04 22.00 16.45
N LEU A 217 -29.79 20.72 16.19
CA LEU A 217 -29.95 20.10 14.88
C LEU A 217 -31.42 20.09 14.46
N ARG A 218 -32.31 19.67 15.36
CA ARG A 218 -33.76 19.64 15.11
C ARG A 218 -34.32 21.03 14.83
N ASP A 219 -33.88 22.05 15.56
CA ASP A 219 -34.32 23.43 15.34
C ASP A 219 -33.77 24.02 14.03
N ALA A 220 -32.52 23.70 13.68
CA ALA A 220 -31.94 24.08 12.39
C ALA A 220 -32.70 23.44 11.22
N ILE A 221 -33.02 22.15 11.32
CA ILE A 221 -33.81 21.43 10.30
C ILE A 221 -35.21 22.04 10.17
N ARG A 222 -35.91 22.30 11.28
CA ARG A 222 -37.24 22.96 11.24
C ARG A 222 -37.17 24.30 10.53
N THR A 223 -36.16 25.10 10.84
CA THR A 223 -35.93 26.39 10.18
C THR A 223 -35.75 26.25 8.66
N VAL A 224 -35.02 25.21 8.22
CA VAL A 224 -34.87 24.90 6.78
C VAL A 224 -36.21 24.51 6.15
N LEU A 225 -36.96 23.61 6.77
CA LEU A 225 -38.24 23.13 6.25
C LEU A 225 -39.31 24.24 6.21
N ASP A 226 -39.34 25.09 7.23
CA ASP A 226 -40.25 26.25 7.29
C ASP A 226 -39.89 27.28 6.22
N ALA A 227 -38.60 27.60 6.05
CA ALA A 227 -38.15 28.52 5.02
C ALA A 227 -38.35 27.95 3.59
N ALA A 228 -38.20 26.63 3.42
CA ALA A 228 -38.46 25.94 2.16
C ALA A 228 -39.93 26.02 1.72
N ALA A 229 -40.86 26.09 2.68
CA ALA A 229 -42.29 26.23 2.40
C ALA A 229 -42.66 27.58 1.75
N GLU A 230 -41.79 28.58 1.81
CA GLU A 230 -41.99 29.89 1.17
C GLU A 230 -41.50 29.96 -0.29
N CYS A 231 -41.00 28.84 -0.83
CA CYS A 231 -40.56 28.78 -2.23
C CYS A 231 -41.74 29.06 -3.17
N ARG A 232 -41.56 30.00 -4.11
CA ARG A 232 -42.62 30.43 -5.04
C ARG A 232 -42.66 29.65 -6.35
N SER A 233 -41.73 28.72 -6.55
CA SER A 233 -41.57 27.98 -7.81
C SER A 233 -41.06 26.57 -7.55
N ASP A 234 -41.86 25.58 -7.95
CA ASP A 234 -41.53 24.16 -7.84
C ASP A 234 -40.35 23.72 -8.74
N SER A 235 -39.89 24.61 -9.62
CA SER A 235 -38.73 24.41 -10.51
C SER A 235 -37.42 24.99 -9.97
N ASP A 236 -37.43 25.57 -8.76
CA ASP A 236 -36.21 26.10 -8.17
C ASP A 236 -35.30 24.97 -7.65
N ARG A 237 -34.04 24.97 -8.10
CA ARG A 237 -33.06 23.91 -7.77
C ARG A 237 -32.78 23.77 -6.27
N LEU A 238 -32.87 24.85 -5.47
CA LEU A 238 -32.68 24.76 -4.03
C LEU A 238 -33.91 24.14 -3.35
N GLY A 239 -35.11 24.51 -3.81
CA GLY A 239 -36.37 23.93 -3.32
C GLY A 239 -36.43 22.44 -3.60
N MET A 240 -36.10 22.02 -4.83
CA MET A 240 -36.00 20.61 -5.21
C MET A 240 -34.95 19.84 -4.40
N HIS A 241 -33.78 20.44 -4.14
CA HIS A 241 -32.73 19.80 -3.32
C HIS A 241 -33.19 19.58 -1.88
N ILE A 242 -33.81 20.59 -1.25
CA ILE A 242 -34.35 20.47 0.11
C ILE A 242 -35.46 19.41 0.14
N ASP A 243 -36.30 19.34 -0.90
CA ASP A 243 -37.36 18.35 -0.99
C ASP A 243 -36.81 16.92 -1.12
N GLN A 244 -35.73 16.73 -1.90
CA GLN A 244 -35.00 15.45 -1.98
C GLN A 244 -34.37 15.03 -0.65
N CYS A 245 -33.98 15.99 0.19
CA CYS A 245 -33.44 15.74 1.53
C CYS A 245 -34.51 15.71 2.63
N ARG A 246 -35.79 15.96 2.29
CA ARG A 246 -36.86 16.13 3.28
C ARG A 246 -37.08 14.89 4.11
N ASP A 247 -37.07 13.71 3.49
CA ASP A 247 -37.31 12.44 4.18
C ASP A 247 -36.21 12.18 5.23
N GLU A 248 -34.95 12.40 4.87
CA GLU A 248 -33.80 12.28 5.76
C GLU A 248 -33.91 13.28 6.94
N MET A 249 -34.29 14.53 6.64
CA MET A 249 -34.52 15.57 7.64
C MET A 249 -35.68 15.21 8.58
N GLN A 250 -36.77 14.64 8.07
CA GLN A 250 -37.91 14.19 8.85
C GLN A 250 -37.56 12.99 9.73
N GLN A 251 -36.77 12.04 9.23
CA GLN A 251 -36.26 10.93 10.04
C GLN A 251 -35.47 11.44 11.25
N VAL A 252 -34.61 12.45 11.09
CA VAL A 252 -33.88 13.08 12.21
C VAL A 252 -34.82 13.77 13.21
N LEU A 253 -35.91 14.38 12.74
CA LEU A 253 -36.91 15.04 13.61
C LEU A 253 -37.77 14.04 14.39
N CYS A 254 -38.08 12.88 13.79
CA CYS A 254 -38.98 11.86 14.33
C CYS A 254 -38.27 10.77 15.13
N ALA A 255 -36.95 10.61 14.98
CA ALA A 255 -36.17 9.60 15.69
C ALA A 255 -36.17 9.84 17.21
N ASP A 256 -36.40 8.78 17.96
CA ASP A 256 -36.46 8.79 19.43
C ASP A 256 -35.14 8.33 20.07
N ALA A 257 -34.28 7.64 19.31
CA ALA A 257 -32.98 7.13 19.75
C ALA A 257 -31.81 7.75 18.98
N ASP A 258 -30.66 7.91 19.65
CA ASP A 258 -29.43 8.42 19.06
C ASP A 258 -28.98 7.59 17.84
N GLY A 259 -29.12 6.26 17.91
CA GLY A 259 -28.77 5.36 16.80
C GLY A 259 -29.59 5.59 15.53
N GLU A 260 -30.88 5.90 15.65
CA GLU A 260 -31.76 6.20 14.52
C GLU A 260 -31.36 7.53 13.85
N VAL A 261 -31.02 8.54 14.66
CA VAL A 261 -30.52 9.82 14.15
C VAL A 261 -29.19 9.63 13.44
N LEU A 262 -28.25 8.87 14.02
CA LEU A 262 -26.96 8.59 13.38
C LEU A 262 -27.14 7.80 12.08
N ALA A 263 -28.06 6.84 12.03
CA ALA A 263 -28.37 6.11 10.79
C ALA A 263 -28.92 7.04 9.70
N ALA A 264 -29.88 7.91 10.04
CA ALA A 264 -30.42 8.91 9.12
C ALA A 264 -29.32 9.86 8.63
N LEU A 265 -28.45 10.32 9.54
CA LEU A 265 -27.34 11.21 9.21
C LEU A 265 -26.25 10.51 8.38
N ALA A 266 -25.95 9.23 8.62
CA ALA A 266 -24.93 8.47 7.90
C ALA A 266 -25.34 8.16 6.45
N GLY A 267 -26.64 7.96 6.20
CA GLY A 267 -27.21 7.72 4.87
C GLY A 267 -27.56 8.99 4.09
N ARG A 268 -27.50 10.17 4.71
CA ARG A 268 -28.04 11.41 4.14
C ARG A 268 -27.29 11.91 2.90
N ARG A 269 -28.01 12.64 2.05
CA ARG A 269 -27.43 13.54 1.05
C ARG A 269 -26.91 14.79 1.74
N ARG A 270 -25.78 15.33 1.26
CA ARG A 270 -25.23 16.59 1.77
C ARG A 270 -26.24 17.73 1.58
N TRP A 271 -26.53 18.49 2.64
CA TRP A 271 -27.47 19.60 2.57
C TRP A 271 -26.79 20.85 1.99
N SER A 272 -26.84 20.99 0.67
CA SER A 272 -26.15 22.06 -0.07
C SER A 272 -26.91 23.38 -0.07
N CYS A 273 -26.22 24.48 0.21
CA CYS A 273 -26.75 25.84 0.15
C CYS A 273 -26.34 26.62 -1.12
N ALA A 274 -25.67 25.97 -2.09
CA ALA A 274 -25.09 26.64 -3.27
C ALA A 274 -26.11 26.97 -4.38
N LEU A 275 -27.36 26.52 -4.24
CA LEU A 275 -28.38 26.55 -5.27
C LEU A 275 -29.39 27.71 -5.07
N GLY A 276 -30.32 27.87 -6.01
CA GLY A 276 -31.52 28.73 -5.90
C GLY A 276 -31.39 30.13 -6.53
N ARG A 277 -32.49 30.64 -7.10
CA ARG A 277 -32.55 31.96 -7.76
C ARG A 277 -33.30 32.97 -6.89
N ARG A 278 -32.74 34.16 -6.69
CA ARG A 278 -33.31 35.22 -5.81
C ARG A 278 -34.78 35.55 -6.10
N GLU A 279 -35.22 35.44 -7.34
CA GLU A 279 -36.59 35.76 -7.78
C GLU A 279 -37.66 34.79 -7.25
N ASN A 280 -37.29 33.56 -6.92
CA ASN A 280 -38.20 32.49 -6.48
C ASN A 280 -38.43 32.45 -4.97
N TRP A 281 -37.77 33.32 -4.20
CA TRP A 281 -37.75 33.28 -2.73
C TRP A 281 -38.01 34.67 -2.15
N PRO A 282 -38.73 34.79 -1.02
CA PRO A 282 -38.83 36.05 -0.28
C PRO A 282 -37.47 36.52 0.23
N ASP A 283 -36.68 35.60 0.80
CA ASP A 283 -35.28 35.79 1.18
C ASP A 283 -34.47 34.51 0.96
N VAL A 284 -33.87 34.37 -0.23
CA VAL A 284 -32.98 33.23 -0.55
C VAL A 284 -31.73 33.20 0.35
N GLY A 285 -31.31 34.35 0.88
CA GLY A 285 -30.14 34.45 1.76
C GLY A 285 -30.40 33.77 3.10
N ALA A 286 -31.60 33.99 3.66
CA ALA A 286 -32.04 33.31 4.88
C ALA A 286 -32.11 31.79 4.71
N VAL A 287 -32.67 31.29 3.60
CA VAL A 287 -32.76 29.84 3.33
C VAL A 287 -31.38 29.20 3.17
N ARG A 288 -30.47 29.87 2.46
CA ARG A 288 -29.08 29.41 2.31
C ARG A 288 -28.35 29.39 3.64
N ALA A 289 -28.53 30.41 4.48
CA ALA A 289 -27.94 30.48 5.81
C ALA A 289 -28.49 29.37 6.73
N ALA A 290 -29.80 29.12 6.70
CA ALA A 290 -30.43 28.04 7.46
C ALA A 290 -29.92 26.65 7.01
N THR A 291 -29.82 26.41 5.70
CA THR A 291 -29.33 25.14 5.15
C THR A 291 -27.86 24.91 5.52
N ALA A 292 -27.02 25.95 5.40
CA ALA A 292 -25.62 25.89 5.80
C ALA A 292 -25.45 25.72 7.32
N ALA A 293 -26.36 26.27 8.13
CA ALA A 293 -26.36 26.06 9.58
C ALA A 293 -26.76 24.62 9.93
N ALA A 294 -27.82 24.07 9.30
CA ALA A 294 -28.24 22.69 9.50
C ALA A 294 -27.14 21.70 9.13
N GLU A 295 -26.48 21.87 7.97
CA GLU A 295 -25.37 20.99 7.56
C GLU A 295 -24.20 21.07 8.54
N ARG A 296 -23.83 22.27 8.99
CA ARG A 296 -22.76 22.45 9.98
C ARG A 296 -23.07 21.76 11.30
N VAL A 297 -24.29 21.92 11.81
CA VAL A 297 -24.69 21.27 13.07
C VAL A 297 -24.77 19.75 12.88
N ALA A 298 -25.18 19.25 11.71
CA ALA A 298 -25.12 17.81 11.41
C ALA A 298 -23.69 17.28 11.38
N GLU A 299 -22.77 18.00 10.72
CA GLU A 299 -21.33 17.69 10.72
C GLU A 299 -20.75 17.72 12.15
N GLU A 300 -21.14 18.67 13.00
CA GLU A 300 -20.74 18.74 14.42
C GLU A 300 -21.26 17.55 15.23
N VAL A 301 -22.51 17.13 15.04
CA VAL A 301 -23.09 15.96 15.73
C VAL A 301 -22.36 14.68 15.31
N ILE A 302 -22.10 14.50 14.01
CA ILE A 302 -21.35 13.35 13.49
C ILE A 302 -19.92 13.37 14.00
N GLY A 303 -19.24 14.52 13.96
CA GLY A 303 -17.86 14.68 14.43
C GLY A 303 -17.72 14.31 15.91
N ARG A 304 -18.64 14.76 16.77
CA ARG A 304 -18.69 14.36 18.18
C ARG A 304 -18.92 12.86 18.35
N ALA A 305 -19.88 12.30 17.62
CA ALA A 305 -20.17 10.86 17.71
C ALA A 305 -18.97 10.00 17.24
N VAL A 306 -18.28 10.43 16.19
CA VAL A 306 -17.03 9.82 15.71
C VAL A 306 -15.94 9.91 16.77
N ASN A 307 -15.77 11.08 17.39
CA ASN A 307 -14.79 11.28 18.46
C ASN A 307 -15.03 10.31 19.62
N ASP A 308 -16.25 10.26 20.16
CA ASP A 308 -16.59 9.39 21.29
C ASP A 308 -16.34 7.90 20.98
N VAL A 309 -16.68 7.47 19.75
CA VAL A 309 -16.42 6.09 19.29
C VAL A 309 -14.93 5.83 19.18
N LEU A 310 -14.16 6.73 18.57
CA LEU A 310 -12.71 6.59 18.42
C LEU A 310 -12.02 6.58 19.79
N GLU A 311 -12.36 7.49 20.69
CA GLU A 311 -11.82 7.52 22.06
C GLU A 311 -12.13 6.22 22.81
N ARG A 312 -13.36 5.71 22.70
CA ARG A 312 -13.74 4.46 23.36
C ARG A 312 -13.01 3.25 22.80
N LEU A 313 -12.97 3.10 21.48
CA LEU A 313 -12.26 1.98 20.84
C LEU A 313 -10.75 2.07 21.09
N ALA A 314 -10.17 3.27 21.03
CA ALA A 314 -8.77 3.50 21.34
C ALA A 314 -8.45 3.15 22.80
N TRP A 315 -9.31 3.51 23.75
CA TRP A 315 -9.13 3.14 25.15
C TRP A 315 -9.14 1.62 25.37
N GLU A 316 -10.11 0.90 24.79
CA GLU A 316 -10.18 -0.58 24.90
C GLU A 316 -8.97 -1.24 24.26
N LEU A 317 -8.55 -0.73 23.10
CA LEU A 317 -7.36 -1.19 22.41
C LEU A 317 -6.09 -0.92 23.23
N ALA A 318 -5.94 0.27 23.80
CA ALA A 318 -4.80 0.62 24.64
C ALA A 318 -4.71 -0.28 25.88
N ARG A 319 -5.86 -0.56 26.51
CA ARG A 319 -5.95 -1.52 27.61
C ARG A 319 -5.50 -2.92 27.17
N HIS A 320 -6.02 -3.42 26.04
CA HIS A 320 -5.65 -4.72 25.51
C HIS A 320 -4.15 -4.81 25.23
N VAL A 321 -3.57 -3.82 24.53
CA VAL A 321 -2.15 -3.75 24.21
C VAL A 321 -1.28 -3.80 25.48
N ARG A 322 -1.62 -3.05 26.53
CA ARG A 322 -0.88 -3.08 27.81
C ARG A 322 -0.95 -4.45 28.49
N VAL A 323 -2.13 -5.07 28.53
CA VAL A 323 -2.29 -6.42 29.09
C VAL A 323 -1.42 -7.42 28.33
N ARG A 324 -1.44 -7.37 26.99
CA ARG A 324 -0.61 -8.26 26.16
C ARG A 324 0.89 -8.00 26.31
N ALA A 325 1.31 -6.74 26.49
CA ALA A 325 2.70 -6.42 26.81
C ALA A 325 3.15 -7.05 28.14
N GLY A 326 2.27 -7.04 29.16
CA GLY A 326 2.52 -7.72 30.43
C GLY A 326 2.60 -9.24 30.30
N GLU A 327 1.75 -9.86 29.48
CA GLU A 327 1.79 -11.30 29.20
C GLU A 327 3.06 -11.72 28.44
N ARG A 328 3.52 -10.90 27.49
CA ARG A 328 4.81 -11.07 26.81
C ARG A 328 5.98 -11.04 27.79
N ALA A 329 5.97 -10.07 28.71
CA ALA A 329 6.98 -10.00 29.78
C ALA A 329 6.95 -11.23 30.68
N ALA A 330 5.76 -11.64 31.15
CA ALA A 330 5.61 -12.80 32.03
C ALA A 330 6.01 -14.14 31.38
N SER A 331 5.75 -14.29 30.06
CA SER A 331 6.13 -15.48 29.29
C SER A 331 7.59 -15.47 28.84
N GLY A 332 8.28 -14.32 28.90
CA GLY A 332 9.64 -14.16 28.41
C GLY A 332 9.75 -14.14 26.88
N ARG A 333 8.68 -13.79 26.17
CA ARG A 333 8.66 -13.65 24.70
C ARG A 333 8.54 -12.17 24.34
N LEU A 334 9.68 -11.50 24.28
CA LEU A 334 9.75 -10.04 24.18
C LEU A 334 9.87 -9.58 22.73
N GLU A 335 9.25 -8.45 22.40
CA GLU A 335 9.53 -7.71 21.17
C GLU A 335 10.65 -6.68 21.39
N PHE A 336 11.22 -6.13 20.31
CA PHE A 336 12.30 -5.14 20.40
C PHE A 336 11.94 -3.93 21.27
N HIS A 337 10.71 -3.42 21.14
CA HIS A 337 10.26 -2.27 21.94
C HIS A 337 10.15 -2.62 23.43
N ASP A 338 9.69 -3.83 23.75
CA ASP A 338 9.55 -4.28 25.14
C ASP A 338 10.89 -4.20 25.90
N LEU A 339 12.01 -4.50 25.22
CA LEU A 339 13.35 -4.39 25.82
C LEU A 339 13.63 -3.00 26.38
N LEU A 340 13.29 -1.95 25.62
CA LEU A 340 13.58 -0.56 26.00
C LEU A 340 12.69 -0.14 27.17
N VAL A 341 11.39 -0.44 27.07
CA VAL A 341 10.41 -0.05 28.08
C VAL A 341 10.66 -0.76 29.41
N LEU A 342 10.93 -2.07 29.37
CA LEU A 342 11.22 -2.86 30.56
C LEU A 342 12.56 -2.47 31.19
N ALA A 343 13.62 -2.21 30.40
CA ALA A 343 14.89 -1.75 30.93
C ALA A 343 14.74 -0.38 31.63
N ARG A 344 13.94 0.52 31.05
CA ARG A 344 13.62 1.80 31.69
C ARG A 344 12.83 1.60 32.97
N HIS A 345 11.81 0.74 32.95
CA HIS A 345 11.01 0.44 34.13
C HIS A 345 11.87 -0.13 35.27
N LEU A 346 12.76 -1.07 34.97
CA LEU A 346 13.73 -1.62 35.92
C LEU A 346 14.57 -0.51 36.56
N LEU A 347 15.16 0.38 35.75
CA LEU A 347 16.01 1.46 36.27
C LEU A 347 15.25 2.51 37.10
N ARG A 348 13.96 2.73 36.81
CA ARG A 348 13.10 3.64 37.58
C ARG A 348 12.65 3.02 38.90
N THR A 349 12.44 1.70 38.95
CA THR A 349 11.83 1.01 40.10
C THR A 349 12.80 0.27 41.00
N SER A 350 13.99 -0.12 40.51
CA SER A 350 14.98 -0.88 41.27
C SER A 350 16.27 -0.07 41.53
N PRO A 351 16.41 0.52 42.73
CA PRO A 351 17.66 1.17 43.14
C PRO A 351 18.86 0.22 43.15
N GLU A 352 18.64 -1.08 43.41
CA GLU A 352 19.70 -2.10 43.44
C GLU A 352 20.28 -2.33 42.05
N ALA A 353 19.42 -2.55 41.04
CA ALA A 353 19.85 -2.69 39.65
C ALA A 353 20.56 -1.42 39.16
N ARG A 354 20.03 -0.23 39.51
CA ARG A 354 20.64 1.05 39.17
C ARG A 354 22.03 1.21 39.80
N CYS A 355 22.20 0.87 41.08
CA CYS A 355 23.49 0.86 41.76
C CYS A 355 24.51 -0.08 41.09
N SER A 356 24.08 -1.30 40.77
CA SER A 356 24.90 -2.31 40.07
C SER A 356 25.38 -1.79 38.71
N LEU A 357 24.45 -1.30 37.88
CA LEU A 357 24.73 -0.80 36.54
C LEU A 357 25.58 0.47 36.56
N ARG A 358 25.32 1.40 37.49
CA ARG A 358 26.13 2.60 37.69
C ARG A 358 27.56 2.30 38.14
N ALA A 359 27.74 1.28 38.97
CA ALA A 359 29.07 0.83 39.39
C ALA A 359 29.83 0.18 38.23
N ARG A 360 29.12 -0.59 37.40
CA ARG A 360 29.68 -1.27 36.23
C ARG A 360 30.06 -0.32 35.11
N TYR A 361 29.15 0.55 34.69
CA TYR A 361 29.33 1.46 33.57
C TYR A 361 29.80 2.83 34.08
N ARG A 362 31.12 3.01 34.08
CA ARG A 362 31.76 4.28 34.50
C ARG A 362 31.72 5.33 33.40
N ARG A 363 31.57 4.92 32.13
CA ARG A 363 31.48 5.80 30.97
C ARG A 363 30.41 5.27 30.01
N ILE A 364 29.50 6.13 29.57
CA ILE A 364 28.45 5.85 28.60
C ILE A 364 28.62 6.84 27.46
N LEU A 365 28.92 6.32 26.27
CA LEU A 365 29.10 7.07 25.04
C LEU A 365 27.95 6.73 24.10
N ILE A 366 27.26 7.75 23.60
CA ILE A 366 26.12 7.60 22.69
C ILE A 366 26.47 8.27 21.36
N ASP A 367 26.56 7.47 20.30
CA ASP A 367 26.72 7.93 18.92
C ASP A 367 25.36 8.10 18.24
N GLU A 368 25.32 8.92 17.19
CA GLU A 368 24.11 9.27 16.44
C GLU A 368 22.98 9.78 17.35
N PHE A 369 23.32 10.62 18.33
CA PHE A 369 22.39 11.07 19.37
C PHE A 369 21.11 11.72 18.81
N GLN A 370 21.17 12.32 17.61
CA GLN A 370 20.02 12.92 16.92
C GLN A 370 18.92 11.93 16.49
N ASP A 371 19.22 10.64 16.47
CA ASP A 371 18.29 9.56 16.08
C ASP A 371 17.80 8.75 17.27
N THR A 372 17.99 9.29 18.47
CA THR A 372 17.69 8.58 19.70
C THR A 372 16.21 8.69 20.07
N ASP A 373 15.68 7.56 20.51
CA ASP A 373 14.36 7.49 21.14
C ASP A 373 14.42 8.20 22.51
N PRO A 374 13.34 8.85 22.97
CA PRO A 374 13.27 9.41 24.31
C PRO A 374 13.70 8.47 25.45
N ILE A 375 13.44 7.18 25.31
CA ILE A 375 13.86 6.16 26.28
C ILE A 375 15.39 6.08 26.39
N GLN A 376 16.15 6.43 25.35
CA GLN A 376 17.62 6.34 25.36
C GLN A 376 18.24 7.35 26.32
N VAL A 377 17.73 8.58 26.31
CA VAL A 377 18.14 9.63 27.24
C VAL A 377 17.80 9.20 28.65
N ASP A 378 16.58 8.68 28.87
CA ASP A 378 16.16 8.12 30.16
C ASP A 378 17.16 7.07 30.67
N LEU A 379 17.47 6.05 29.87
CA LEU A 379 18.38 4.97 30.27
C LEU A 379 19.77 5.50 30.62
N ALA A 380 20.32 6.40 29.78
CA ALA A 380 21.65 6.95 29.98
C ALA A 380 21.74 7.80 31.26
N VAL A 381 20.78 8.70 31.46
CA VAL A 381 20.71 9.58 32.63
C VAL A 381 20.43 8.77 33.90
N LEU A 382 19.50 7.80 33.87
CA LEU A 382 19.18 6.94 35.01
C LEU A 382 20.39 6.12 35.48
N ILE A 383 21.23 5.61 34.56
CA ILE A 383 22.45 4.87 34.94
C ILE A 383 23.54 5.83 35.46
N ALA A 384 23.66 7.04 34.89
CA ALA A 384 24.71 7.98 35.27
C ALA A 384 24.44 8.70 36.61
N ALA A 385 23.19 9.10 36.85
CA ALA A 385 22.80 9.90 38.00
C ALA A 385 23.02 9.18 39.35
N ALA A 386 23.21 9.95 40.42
CA ALA A 386 23.36 9.42 41.76
C ALA A 386 22.13 8.58 42.21
N VAL A 387 22.36 7.59 43.07
CA VAL A 387 21.29 6.73 43.60
C VAL A 387 20.94 7.13 45.02
N ASP A 388 19.70 7.63 45.24
CA ASP A 388 19.20 8.13 46.52
C ASP A 388 17.87 7.48 46.97
N GLY A 389 17.45 6.39 46.31
CA GLY A 389 16.24 5.63 46.66
C GLY A 389 14.92 6.29 46.26
N VAL A 390 14.96 7.45 45.58
CA VAL A 390 13.77 8.14 45.05
C VAL A 390 13.39 7.58 43.67
N THR A 391 12.08 7.46 43.43
CA THR A 391 11.50 7.14 42.12
C THR A 391 11.23 8.43 41.37
N TYR A 392 11.65 8.49 40.10
CA TYR A 392 11.55 9.69 39.27
C TYR A 392 10.60 9.48 38.10
N SER A 393 9.86 10.53 37.77
CA SER A 393 8.91 10.55 36.65
C SER A 393 9.63 10.66 35.31
N SER A 394 10.69 11.48 35.28
CA SER A 394 11.38 11.89 34.06
C SER A 394 12.89 12.09 34.31
N TRP A 395 13.66 12.16 33.22
CA TRP A 395 15.12 12.28 33.27
C TRP A 395 15.61 13.71 33.57
N ASP A 396 14.81 14.73 33.27
CA ASP A 396 15.13 16.13 33.55
C ASP A 396 15.14 16.42 35.05
N GLU A 397 14.30 15.74 35.85
CA GLU A 397 14.37 15.78 37.32
C GLU A 397 15.72 15.26 37.86
N LEU A 398 16.42 14.43 37.08
CA LEU A 398 17.69 13.80 37.44
C LEU A 398 18.91 14.56 36.93
N SER A 399 18.75 15.58 36.07
CA SER A 399 19.90 16.30 35.50
C SER A 399 20.76 16.97 36.56
N ASP A 400 20.13 17.53 37.60
CA ASP A 400 20.80 18.17 38.74
C ASP A 400 21.53 17.18 39.67
N ARG A 401 21.33 15.87 39.45
CA ARG A 401 21.95 14.76 40.20
C ARG A 401 23.06 14.07 39.41
N LEU A 402 23.42 14.59 38.24
CA LEU A 402 24.59 14.15 37.51
C LEU A 402 25.84 14.70 38.18
N ASP A 403 26.74 13.79 38.55
CA ASP A 403 28.07 14.17 38.98
C ASP A 403 28.82 14.75 37.75
N ASP A 404 29.61 15.82 37.93
CA ASP A 404 30.50 16.35 36.88
C ASP A 404 31.77 15.47 36.74
N ASP A 405 31.60 14.14 36.81
CA ASP A 405 32.66 13.13 36.71
C ASP A 405 32.85 12.59 35.28
N GLY A 406 32.03 13.09 34.34
CA GLY A 406 32.09 12.82 32.90
C GLY A 406 31.59 11.45 32.48
N ARG A 407 30.67 10.86 33.23
CA ARG A 407 30.03 9.59 32.86
C ARG A 407 29.38 9.60 31.49
N LEU A 408 28.84 10.74 31.05
CA LEU A 408 28.08 10.83 29.81
C LEU A 408 28.87 11.51 28.68
N PHE A 409 28.78 10.96 27.48
CA PHE A 409 29.34 11.56 26.27
C PHE A 409 28.37 11.37 25.11
N PHE A 410 27.91 12.47 24.52
CA PHE A 410 26.99 12.46 23.40
C PHE A 410 27.70 12.98 22.15
N VAL A 411 27.55 12.27 21.03
CA VAL A 411 28.01 12.76 19.73
C VAL A 411 26.90 12.58 18.70
N GLY A 412 26.68 13.61 17.88
CA GLY A 412 25.64 13.59 16.87
C GLY A 412 25.63 14.82 16.00
N ASP A 413 24.69 14.85 15.06
CA ASP A 413 24.42 16.00 14.20
C ASP A 413 22.90 16.21 14.09
N PRO A 414 22.32 17.25 14.71
CA PRO A 414 20.88 17.48 14.63
C PRO A 414 20.41 17.69 13.17
N LYS A 415 21.30 18.15 12.27
CA LYS A 415 20.99 18.31 10.83
C LYS A 415 20.78 16.98 10.11
N GLN A 416 21.21 15.86 10.71
CA GLN A 416 21.04 14.51 10.17
C GLN A 416 19.89 13.75 10.83
N SER A 417 19.07 14.36 11.69
CA SER A 417 17.89 13.70 12.29
C SER A 417 16.81 13.43 11.22
N ILE A 418 16.66 12.16 10.83
CA ILE A 418 15.80 11.70 9.72
C ILE A 418 15.01 10.41 10.06
N TYR A 419 14.95 10.05 11.35
CA TYR A 419 14.29 8.83 11.82
C TYR A 419 13.08 9.12 12.71
N ARG A 420 12.35 10.23 12.48
CA ARG A 420 11.15 10.58 13.27
C ARG A 420 10.10 9.47 13.20
N PHE A 421 9.97 8.81 12.04
CA PHE A 421 9.10 7.64 11.87
C PHE A 421 9.50 6.41 12.73
N ARG A 422 10.68 6.44 13.38
CA ARG A 422 11.16 5.49 14.39
C ARG A 422 11.21 6.12 15.79
N ARG A 423 10.39 7.14 16.05
CA ARG A 423 10.30 7.88 17.32
C ARG A 423 11.53 8.73 17.68
N ALA A 424 12.44 8.99 16.75
CA ALA A 424 13.52 9.95 17.00
C ALA A 424 12.94 11.35 17.23
N ASP A 425 13.37 12.00 18.32
CA ASP A 425 12.85 13.31 18.72
C ASP A 425 13.97 14.36 18.71
N LEU A 426 13.96 15.21 17.69
CA LEU A 426 14.90 16.33 17.59
C LEU A 426 14.70 17.36 18.71
N GLY A 427 13.46 17.58 19.15
CA GLY A 427 13.17 18.53 20.22
C GLY A 427 13.81 18.08 21.53
N LEU A 428 13.70 16.78 21.82
CA LEU A 428 14.38 16.17 22.95
C LEU A 428 15.91 16.23 22.81
N PHE A 429 16.47 16.03 21.62
CA PHE A 429 17.91 16.20 21.40
C PHE A 429 18.38 17.60 21.79
N LEU A 430 17.68 18.64 21.34
CA LEU A 430 18.01 20.04 21.61
C LEU A 430 17.82 20.34 23.11
N GLU A 431 16.77 19.82 23.72
CA GLU A 431 16.54 19.94 25.16
C GLU A 431 17.62 19.27 26.01
N ALA A 432 17.97 18.02 25.69
CA ALA A 432 19.03 17.28 26.37
C ALA A 432 20.38 17.96 26.18
N ARG A 433 20.66 18.53 25.00
CA ARG A 433 21.84 19.38 24.80
C ARG A 433 21.82 20.56 25.77
N ASP A 434 20.74 21.33 25.78
CA ASP A 434 20.66 22.56 26.56
C ASP A 434 20.73 22.29 28.08
N ILE A 435 20.09 21.22 28.56
CA ILE A 435 20.08 20.81 29.98
C ILE A 435 21.42 20.18 30.39
N LEU A 436 21.95 19.22 29.62
CA LEU A 436 23.11 18.41 30.03
C LEU A 436 24.45 19.07 29.71
N SER A 437 24.51 19.95 28.71
CA SER A 437 25.76 20.59 28.29
C SER A 437 25.90 22.05 28.75
N GLY A 438 24.79 22.72 29.10
CA GLY A 438 24.78 24.16 29.35
C GLY A 438 25.41 24.93 28.18
N ASP A 439 26.41 25.77 28.46
CA ASP A 439 27.16 26.53 27.44
C ASP A 439 28.30 25.76 26.75
N GLN A 440 28.53 24.48 27.07
CA GLN A 440 29.78 23.76 26.72
C GLN A 440 29.70 22.81 25.52
N THR A 441 28.78 23.04 24.57
CA THR A 441 28.70 22.22 23.34
C THR A 441 29.97 22.37 22.48
N VAL A 442 30.62 21.26 22.17
CA VAL A 442 31.84 21.21 21.34
C VAL A 442 31.45 20.96 19.88
N ARG A 443 31.90 21.82 18.96
CA ARG A 443 31.59 21.72 17.53
C ARG A 443 32.80 21.30 16.72
N LEU A 444 32.61 20.36 15.79
CA LEU A 444 33.61 19.97 14.78
C LEU A 444 33.27 20.62 13.43
N ALA A 445 34.19 21.43 12.90
CA ALA A 445 34.00 22.22 11.69
C ALA A 445 34.75 21.65 10.47
N GLN A 446 35.81 20.85 10.67
CA GLN A 446 36.62 20.32 9.58
C GLN A 446 35.98 19.08 8.97
N ASN A 447 35.67 19.11 7.66
CA ASN A 447 35.22 17.96 6.87
C ASN A 447 36.40 17.28 6.14
N PHE A 448 36.56 15.97 6.36
CA PHE A 448 37.60 15.13 5.72
C PHE A 448 37.10 14.29 4.55
N ARG A 449 35.79 14.36 4.27
CA ARG A 449 35.12 13.51 3.29
C ARG A 449 35.07 14.16 1.92
N THR A 450 34.47 15.34 1.83
CA THR A 450 34.01 15.92 0.57
C THR A 450 35.05 16.91 0.02
N VAL A 451 35.18 16.96 -1.30
CA VAL A 451 36.02 17.95 -1.99
C VAL A 451 35.51 19.40 -1.79
N PRO A 452 36.39 20.40 -1.76
CA PRO A 452 36.03 21.81 -1.55
C PRO A 452 34.87 22.33 -2.42
N THR A 453 34.85 22.07 -3.72
CA THR A 453 33.85 22.60 -4.66
C THR A 453 32.45 22.13 -4.31
N VAL A 454 32.28 20.82 -4.08
CA VAL A 454 31.00 20.22 -3.67
C VAL A 454 30.58 20.73 -2.28
N LEU A 455 31.53 20.80 -1.33
CA LEU A 455 31.21 21.25 0.04
C LEU A 455 30.79 22.73 0.08
N ASN A 456 31.44 23.59 -0.71
CA ASN A 456 31.09 25.00 -0.80
C ASN A 456 29.69 25.20 -1.36
N TRP A 457 29.30 24.44 -2.39
CA TRP A 457 27.94 24.45 -2.92
C TRP A 457 26.92 24.00 -1.86
N ILE A 458 27.20 22.93 -1.12
CA ILE A 458 26.35 22.46 0.00
C ILE A 458 26.22 23.55 1.08
N ASN A 459 27.33 24.20 1.46
CA ASN A 459 27.33 25.25 2.47
C ASN A 459 26.46 26.45 2.08
N GLN A 460 26.50 26.84 0.80
CA GLN A 460 25.67 27.92 0.28
C GLN A 460 24.19 27.51 0.26
N LEU A 461 23.90 26.33 -0.32
CA LEU A 461 22.55 25.80 -0.46
C LEU A 461 21.83 25.73 0.90
N PHE A 462 22.45 25.12 1.92
CA PHE A 462 21.82 25.00 3.23
C PHE A 462 21.97 26.25 4.10
N GLY A 463 22.89 27.15 3.79
CA GLY A 463 22.91 28.50 4.38
C GLY A 463 21.63 29.28 4.07
N GLU A 464 21.04 29.06 2.89
CA GLU A 464 19.76 29.65 2.47
C GLU A 464 18.55 28.80 2.91
N LEU A 465 18.59 27.48 2.72
CA LEU A 465 17.44 26.60 3.03
C LEU A 465 17.23 26.32 4.52
N MET A 466 18.24 26.51 5.36
CA MET A 466 18.19 26.32 6.82
C MET A 466 18.61 27.61 7.54
N SER A 467 17.98 28.73 7.15
CA SER A 467 18.15 30.05 7.77
C SER A 467 17.66 30.09 9.23
N ASP A 468 18.25 30.99 10.01
CA ASP A 468 17.92 31.19 11.43
C ASP A 468 16.73 32.15 11.58
N ASP A 469 15.53 31.62 11.37
CA ASP A 469 14.25 32.34 11.52
C ASP A 469 13.60 32.09 12.91
N GLY A 470 14.42 31.77 13.94
CA GLY A 470 13.93 31.40 15.27
C GLY A 470 13.38 29.96 15.38
N LEU A 471 13.55 29.15 14.33
CA LEU A 471 13.09 27.76 14.29
C LEU A 471 13.85 26.83 15.25
N GLU A 472 15.13 27.12 15.55
CA GLU A 472 15.89 26.35 16.53
C GLU A 472 15.38 26.60 17.95
N ALA A 473 15.01 27.84 18.28
CA ALA A 473 14.40 28.19 19.57
C ALA A 473 13.02 27.53 19.75
N ARG A 474 12.28 27.33 18.64
CA ARG A 474 11.03 26.54 18.60
C ARG A 474 11.30 25.03 18.57
N ARG A 475 12.56 24.58 18.58
CA ARG A 475 13.00 23.18 18.51
C ARG A 475 12.52 22.42 17.25
N VAL A 476 12.31 23.13 16.14
CA VAL A 476 11.77 22.57 14.88
C VAL A 476 12.89 22.21 13.89
N GLN A 477 13.87 23.10 13.73
CA GLN A 477 14.96 22.97 12.77
C GLN A 477 16.26 23.54 13.36
N PRO A 478 17.39 22.80 13.33
CA PRO A 478 18.66 23.31 13.80
C PRO A 478 19.25 24.31 12.80
N ARG A 479 20.00 25.29 13.30
CA ARG A 479 20.71 26.23 12.44
C ARG A 479 21.82 25.57 11.63
N TYR A 480 21.95 25.94 10.36
CA TYR A 480 23.08 25.51 9.54
C TYR A 480 24.38 26.20 9.95
N THR A 481 25.45 25.40 10.11
CA THR A 481 26.81 25.90 10.35
C THR A 481 27.72 25.40 9.23
N PRO A 482 28.37 26.29 8.47
CA PRO A 482 29.27 25.89 7.38
C PRO A 482 30.45 25.04 7.85
N LEU A 483 30.86 24.08 7.02
CA LEU A 483 32.02 23.20 7.24
C LEU A 483 33.19 23.58 6.33
N GLU A 484 34.42 23.30 6.77
CA GLU A 484 35.64 23.56 6.00
C GLU A 484 36.23 22.27 5.42
N ALA A 485 36.55 22.25 4.12
CA ALA A 485 37.13 21.07 3.46
C ALA A 485 38.61 20.91 3.81
N PHE A 486 39.01 19.69 4.20
CA PHE A 486 40.41 19.32 4.42
C PHE A 486 41.09 18.77 3.15
N ARG A 487 40.29 18.17 2.25
CA ARG A 487 40.80 17.49 1.06
C ARG A 487 41.28 18.47 0.00
N SER A 488 42.18 17.98 -0.86
CA SER A 488 42.56 18.64 -2.11
C SER A 488 41.78 18.02 -3.27
N GLU A 489 41.57 18.80 -4.33
CA GLU A 489 40.91 18.37 -5.56
C GLU A 489 41.91 17.81 -6.57
N ALA A 490 41.44 16.93 -7.45
CA ALA A 490 42.18 16.63 -8.66
C ALA A 490 42.15 17.84 -9.60
N GLY A 491 43.01 17.88 -10.62
CA GLY A 491 42.95 18.90 -11.68
C GLY A 491 41.76 18.74 -12.64
N ALA A 492 40.64 18.18 -12.18
CA ALA A 492 39.42 17.92 -12.94
C ALA A 492 38.28 18.84 -12.47
N ASP A 493 37.18 18.88 -13.23
CA ASP A 493 36.00 19.69 -12.89
C ASP A 493 35.10 18.91 -11.90
N HIS A 494 35.10 19.34 -10.63
CA HIS A 494 34.30 18.77 -9.54
C HIS A 494 33.01 19.55 -9.25
N ARG A 495 32.59 20.47 -10.12
CA ARG A 495 31.32 21.20 -9.95
C ARG A 495 30.13 20.24 -9.90
N VAL A 496 29.14 20.59 -9.09
CA VAL A 496 27.90 19.81 -8.94
C VAL A 496 27.14 19.79 -10.26
N ASN A 497 26.69 18.62 -10.70
CA ASN A 497 26.01 18.43 -11.97
C ASN A 497 24.49 18.38 -11.75
N LEU A 498 23.76 19.32 -12.33
CA LEU A 498 22.30 19.33 -12.33
C LEU A 498 21.79 18.61 -13.58
N LEU A 499 20.86 17.66 -13.39
CA LEU A 499 20.27 16.86 -14.45
C LEU A 499 18.81 17.26 -14.67
N GLY A 500 18.47 17.62 -15.91
CA GLY A 500 17.13 18.06 -16.30
C GLY A 500 16.86 19.55 -16.12
N GLU A 501 15.60 19.92 -16.33
CA GLU A 501 15.09 21.30 -16.32
C GLU A 501 13.62 21.35 -15.84
N PRO A 502 13.02 22.54 -15.63
CA PRO A 502 11.58 22.67 -15.34
C PRO A 502 10.71 22.22 -16.53
N HIS A 503 9.66 21.44 -16.28
CA HIS A 503 8.71 20.94 -17.28
C HIS A 503 7.33 21.60 -17.09
N GLU A 504 6.84 22.34 -18.08
CA GLU A 504 5.50 22.98 -18.02
C GLU A 504 4.37 21.97 -18.26
N GLU A 505 4.61 21.00 -19.16
CA GLU A 505 3.68 19.96 -19.59
C GLU A 505 4.12 18.57 -19.07
N GLY A 506 3.23 17.57 -19.16
CA GLY A 506 3.49 16.21 -18.67
C GLY A 506 2.91 15.89 -17.28
N ASN A 507 2.59 14.62 -17.07
CA ASN A 507 2.11 14.07 -15.81
C ASN A 507 3.29 13.61 -14.92
N ALA A 508 3.01 13.15 -13.69
CA ALA A 508 4.07 12.75 -12.77
C ALA A 508 4.86 11.50 -13.21
N ALA A 509 4.30 10.62 -14.05
CA ALA A 509 5.01 9.48 -14.62
C ALA A 509 5.99 9.94 -15.71
N ASP A 510 5.57 10.84 -16.60
CA ASP A 510 6.42 11.39 -17.67
C ASP A 510 7.67 12.07 -17.09
N LEU A 511 7.50 12.87 -16.03
CA LEU A 511 8.63 13.49 -15.34
C LEU A 511 9.59 12.47 -14.73
N ARG A 512 9.09 11.35 -14.18
CA ARG A 512 9.93 10.29 -13.60
C ARG A 512 10.67 9.50 -14.66
N GLU A 513 10.06 9.28 -15.82
CA GLU A 513 10.72 8.63 -16.95
C GLU A 513 11.84 9.50 -17.52
N ALA A 514 11.59 10.80 -17.73
CA ALA A 514 12.61 11.75 -18.16
C ALA A 514 13.78 11.82 -17.16
N GLU A 515 13.47 11.89 -15.87
CA GLU A 515 14.46 11.89 -14.80
C GLU A 515 15.32 10.61 -14.80
N ALA A 516 14.69 9.44 -14.94
CA ALA A 516 15.38 8.16 -14.98
C ALA A 516 16.28 8.02 -16.21
N ALA A 517 15.83 8.51 -17.37
CA ALA A 517 16.61 8.53 -18.60
C ALA A 517 17.89 9.37 -18.47
N ASP A 518 17.79 10.59 -17.94
CA ASP A 518 18.95 11.47 -17.74
C ASP A 518 19.95 10.89 -16.74
N VAL A 519 19.48 10.24 -15.67
CA VAL A 519 20.35 9.53 -14.73
C VAL A 519 21.10 8.38 -15.42
N ALA A 520 20.41 7.57 -16.22
CA ALA A 520 21.03 6.46 -16.95
C ALA A 520 22.06 6.98 -17.99
N LEU A 521 21.75 8.05 -18.71
CA LEU A 521 22.64 8.70 -19.66
C LEU A 521 23.88 9.28 -18.98
N ALA A 522 23.74 9.90 -17.80
CA ALA A 522 24.85 10.43 -17.03
C ALA A 522 25.80 9.30 -16.56
N ILE A 523 25.24 8.17 -16.11
CA ILE A 523 26.02 7.00 -15.71
C ILE A 523 26.76 6.42 -16.93
N GLU A 524 26.10 6.36 -18.09
CA GLU A 524 26.73 5.91 -19.34
C GLU A 524 27.85 6.85 -19.80
N ALA A 525 27.69 8.16 -19.61
CA ALA A 525 28.73 9.15 -19.87
C ALA A 525 29.95 8.95 -18.95
N ILE A 526 29.74 8.60 -17.67
CA ILE A 526 30.84 8.24 -16.76
C ILE A 526 31.52 6.95 -17.22
N ARG A 527 30.75 5.94 -17.61
CA ARG A 527 31.27 4.64 -18.09
C ARG A 527 32.10 4.78 -19.36
N SER A 528 31.67 5.64 -20.29
CA SER A 528 32.34 5.85 -21.58
C SER A 528 33.53 6.80 -21.50
N GLN A 529 33.58 7.71 -20.52
CA GLN A 529 34.66 8.69 -20.34
C GLN A 529 35.15 8.75 -18.88
N PRO A 530 35.68 7.64 -18.31
CA PRO A 530 36.02 7.56 -16.90
C PRO A 530 37.15 8.51 -16.47
N ASP A 531 38.02 8.91 -17.41
CA ASP A 531 39.10 9.89 -17.20
C ASP A 531 38.59 11.29 -16.77
N ARG A 532 37.37 11.66 -17.18
CA ARG A 532 36.76 12.95 -16.81
C ARG A 532 36.26 12.98 -15.37
N TRP A 533 36.14 11.81 -14.74
CA TRP A 533 35.52 11.63 -13.44
C TRP A 533 36.49 10.93 -12.47
N PRO A 534 37.63 11.57 -12.11
CA PRO A 534 38.58 10.93 -11.22
C PRO A 534 37.99 10.77 -9.82
N VAL A 535 38.23 9.62 -9.20
CA VAL A 535 37.83 9.28 -7.84
C VAL A 535 39.06 9.00 -6.97
N PHE A 536 39.02 9.39 -5.70
CA PHE A 536 40.16 9.19 -4.80
C PHE A 536 40.08 7.83 -4.10
N ASP A 537 41.05 6.96 -4.37
CA ASP A 537 41.14 5.67 -3.72
C ASP A 537 41.84 5.80 -2.36
N GLN A 538 41.06 5.67 -1.27
CA GLN A 538 41.57 5.80 0.09
C GLN A 538 42.61 4.73 0.45
N LYS A 539 42.53 3.51 -0.12
CA LYS A 539 43.46 2.42 0.16
C LYS A 539 44.79 2.62 -0.56
N LEU A 540 44.74 3.10 -1.80
CA LEU A 540 45.93 3.36 -2.61
C LEU A 540 46.52 4.76 -2.39
N GLY A 541 45.78 5.66 -1.74
CA GLY A 541 46.20 7.04 -1.48
C GLY A 541 46.38 7.88 -2.75
N ARG A 542 45.69 7.56 -3.84
CA ARG A 542 45.83 8.23 -5.14
C ARG A 542 44.49 8.34 -5.88
N TRP A 543 44.42 9.31 -6.79
CA TRP A 543 43.31 9.45 -7.74
C TRP A 543 43.39 8.36 -8.82
N ARG A 544 42.23 7.83 -9.22
CA ARG A 544 42.06 6.85 -10.31
C ARG A 544 40.78 7.15 -11.10
N GLU A 545 40.64 6.51 -12.26
CA GLU A 545 39.42 6.48 -13.06
C GLU A 545 38.22 5.90 -12.27
N ALA A 546 37.02 6.42 -12.53
CA ALA A 546 35.76 5.93 -11.96
C ALA A 546 35.37 4.54 -12.48
N ARG A 547 34.71 3.77 -11.64
CA ARG A 547 34.07 2.47 -11.97
C ARG A 547 32.59 2.50 -11.58
N LEU A 548 31.80 1.53 -12.04
CA LEU A 548 30.38 1.46 -11.72
C LEU A 548 30.15 1.26 -10.21
N GLY A 549 31.00 0.46 -9.56
CA GLY A 549 30.97 0.25 -8.11
C GLY A 549 31.29 1.51 -7.27
N ASP A 550 31.78 2.58 -7.88
CA ASP A 550 32.00 3.88 -7.22
C ASP A 550 30.73 4.76 -7.20
N ILE A 551 29.70 4.38 -7.95
CA ILE A 551 28.46 5.14 -8.17
C ILE A 551 27.36 4.63 -7.24
N ALA A 552 26.75 5.57 -6.50
CA ALA A 552 25.52 5.32 -5.76
C ALA A 552 24.39 6.25 -6.20
N VAL A 553 23.21 5.70 -6.43
CA VAL A 553 21.96 6.43 -6.68
C VAL A 553 21.10 6.39 -5.42
N LEU A 554 20.80 7.59 -4.90
CA LEU A 554 20.05 7.79 -3.68
C LEU A 554 18.64 8.30 -4.03
N LEU A 555 17.64 7.62 -3.49
CA LEU A 555 16.22 7.96 -3.68
C LEU A 555 15.59 8.40 -2.34
N PRO A 556 14.81 9.49 -2.29
CA PRO A 556 14.07 9.86 -1.08
C PRO A 556 12.95 8.86 -0.80
N THR A 557 12.26 8.40 -1.84
CA THR A 557 11.19 7.38 -1.79
C THR A 557 11.39 6.36 -2.91
N ARG A 558 10.74 5.19 -2.81
CA ARG A 558 10.85 4.13 -3.82
C ARG A 558 9.96 4.35 -5.05
N THR A 559 9.19 5.43 -5.09
CA THR A 559 8.21 5.68 -6.17
C THR A 559 8.83 5.78 -7.55
N SER A 560 10.04 6.36 -7.66
CA SER A 560 10.78 6.47 -8.91
C SER A 560 11.67 5.26 -9.21
N LEU A 561 11.74 4.27 -8.31
CA LEU A 561 12.60 3.11 -8.46
C LEU A 561 12.26 2.30 -9.73
N PRO A 562 10.99 1.95 -10.04
CA PRO A 562 10.68 1.16 -11.25
C PRO A 562 11.17 1.82 -12.55
N TYR A 563 10.98 3.14 -12.67
CA TYR A 563 11.42 3.94 -13.82
C TYR A 563 12.95 3.93 -13.95
N LEU A 564 13.66 4.08 -12.82
CA LEU A 564 15.13 4.03 -12.79
C LEU A 564 15.65 2.64 -13.19
N LEU A 565 15.05 1.56 -12.68
CA LEU A 565 15.47 0.19 -13.00
C LEU A 565 15.29 -0.10 -14.50
N ASP A 566 14.14 0.28 -15.06
CA ASP A 566 13.85 0.13 -16.49
C ASP A 566 14.83 0.94 -17.35
N ALA A 567 15.11 2.21 -17.00
CA ALA A 567 16.10 3.02 -17.72
C ALA A 567 17.51 2.38 -17.69
N LEU A 568 17.97 1.90 -16.52
CA LEU A 568 19.26 1.22 -16.41
C LEU A 568 19.31 -0.10 -17.19
N GLU A 569 18.20 -0.84 -17.24
CA GLU A 569 18.07 -2.07 -18.05
C GLU A 569 18.16 -1.78 -19.55
N ARG A 570 17.44 -0.77 -20.05
CA ARG A 570 17.52 -0.33 -21.46
C ARG A 570 18.96 0.02 -21.87
N HIS A 571 19.73 0.64 -20.98
CA HIS A 571 21.14 0.99 -21.19
C HIS A 571 22.14 -0.14 -20.86
N HIS A 572 21.68 -1.32 -20.45
CA HIS A 572 22.51 -2.45 -20.05
C HIS A 572 23.51 -2.10 -18.94
N ILE A 573 23.11 -1.25 -17.99
CA ILE A 573 23.91 -0.84 -16.84
C ILE A 573 23.68 -1.85 -15.70
N PRO A 574 24.74 -2.55 -15.23
CA PRO A 574 24.66 -3.38 -14.03
C PRO A 574 24.31 -2.53 -12.81
N TYR A 575 23.29 -2.94 -12.06
CA TYR A 575 22.90 -2.27 -10.83
C TYR A 575 22.60 -3.29 -9.72
N ARG A 576 22.59 -2.77 -8.49
CA ARG A 576 22.17 -3.46 -7.29
C ARG A 576 21.25 -2.55 -6.50
N ALA A 577 19.98 -2.94 -6.36
CA ALA A 577 19.03 -2.24 -5.51
C ALA A 577 19.17 -2.74 -4.05
N ASP A 578 19.84 -1.95 -3.21
CA ASP A 578 19.94 -2.14 -1.75
C ASP A 578 18.65 -1.67 -1.04
N THR A 579 17.50 -1.76 -1.72
CA THR A 579 16.20 -1.50 -1.15
C THR A 579 15.55 -2.84 -0.85
N GLY A 580 15.19 -3.08 0.42
CA GLY A 580 14.44 -4.29 0.85
C GLY A 580 13.38 -4.60 -0.18
N THR A 581 13.69 -5.60 -1.00
CA THR A 581 13.07 -5.77 -2.31
C THR A 581 11.70 -6.40 -2.08
N LEU A 582 10.77 -6.13 -2.98
CA LEU A 582 9.50 -6.85 -3.10
C LEU A 582 9.79 -8.30 -3.56
N VAL A 583 10.65 -9.04 -2.85
CA VAL A 583 11.13 -10.38 -3.21
C VAL A 583 9.93 -11.28 -3.50
N TYR A 584 8.90 -11.19 -2.66
CA TYR A 584 7.67 -11.95 -2.77
C TYR A 584 6.75 -11.55 -3.94
N GLU A 585 6.98 -10.40 -4.59
CA GLU A 585 6.27 -9.96 -5.80
C GLU A 585 7.00 -10.33 -7.09
N THR A 586 8.28 -10.72 -7.01
CA THR A 586 9.06 -11.10 -8.19
C THR A 586 8.49 -12.35 -8.84
N GLN A 587 8.50 -12.41 -10.18
CA GLN A 587 7.83 -13.47 -10.93
C GLN A 587 8.30 -14.86 -10.48
N GLU A 588 9.60 -15.04 -10.26
CA GLU A 588 10.19 -16.31 -9.86
C GLU A 588 9.67 -16.79 -8.49
N VAL A 589 9.48 -15.88 -7.55
CA VAL A 589 8.94 -16.20 -6.22
C VAL A 589 7.43 -16.40 -6.27
N ARG A 590 6.72 -15.63 -7.10
CA ARG A 590 5.27 -15.82 -7.33
C ARG A 590 4.99 -17.22 -7.88
N ASP A 591 5.81 -17.69 -8.81
CA ASP A 591 5.67 -19.02 -9.42
C ASP A 591 5.90 -20.13 -8.38
N LEU A 592 6.92 -19.98 -7.52
CA LEU A 592 7.17 -20.92 -6.42
C LEU A 592 6.03 -20.95 -5.41
N LEU A 593 5.49 -19.79 -5.01
CA LEU A 593 4.37 -19.73 -4.09
C LEU A 593 3.07 -20.27 -4.69
N ALA A 594 2.84 -20.04 -5.99
CA ALA A 594 1.71 -20.66 -6.70
C ALA A 594 1.83 -22.19 -6.71
N ALA A 595 3.04 -22.73 -6.93
CA ALA A 595 3.29 -24.16 -6.87
C ALA A 595 3.03 -24.73 -5.47
N LEU A 596 3.53 -24.05 -4.43
CA LEU A 596 3.26 -24.42 -3.05
C LEU A 596 1.77 -24.34 -2.69
N ARG A 597 1.02 -23.36 -3.21
CA ARG A 597 -0.44 -23.27 -3.05
C ARG A 597 -1.15 -24.44 -3.71
N ALA A 598 -0.80 -24.77 -4.95
CA ALA A 598 -1.34 -25.93 -5.63
C ALA A 598 -1.01 -27.23 -4.87
N ILE A 599 0.16 -27.31 -4.23
CA ILE A 599 0.54 -28.44 -3.36
C ILE A 599 -0.26 -28.46 -2.06
N ASP A 600 -0.57 -27.32 -1.43
CA ASP A 600 -1.39 -27.28 -0.20
C ASP A 600 -2.86 -27.61 -0.49
N ASP A 601 -3.42 -26.94 -1.50
CA ASP A 601 -4.80 -27.04 -1.96
C ASP A 601 -4.85 -27.35 -3.48
N PRO A 602 -4.99 -28.64 -3.84
CA PRO A 602 -5.13 -29.08 -5.22
C PRO A 602 -6.39 -28.59 -5.93
N THR A 603 -7.35 -28.02 -5.20
CA THR A 603 -8.61 -27.50 -5.76
C THR A 603 -8.51 -26.03 -6.17
N ASP A 604 -7.40 -25.35 -5.85
CA ASP A 604 -7.09 -24.02 -6.38
C ASP A 604 -6.64 -24.12 -7.84
N GLU A 605 -7.61 -24.14 -8.75
CA GLU A 605 -7.37 -24.28 -10.19
C GLU A 605 -6.48 -23.15 -10.74
N ILE A 606 -6.56 -21.94 -10.16
CA ILE A 606 -5.78 -20.79 -10.61
C ILE A 606 -4.30 -20.99 -10.24
N ALA A 607 -4.01 -21.36 -9.00
CA ALA A 607 -2.65 -21.65 -8.56
C ALA A 607 -2.07 -22.84 -9.35
N LEU A 608 -2.88 -23.88 -9.59
CA LEU A 608 -2.47 -25.06 -10.34
C LEU A 608 -2.13 -24.74 -11.79
N VAL A 609 -3.04 -24.11 -12.54
CA VAL A 609 -2.79 -23.77 -13.95
C VAL A 609 -1.66 -22.76 -14.07
N GLY A 610 -1.59 -21.77 -13.17
CA GLY A 610 -0.47 -20.82 -13.11
C GLY A 610 0.88 -21.52 -12.91
N THR A 611 0.92 -22.52 -12.04
CA THR A 611 2.11 -23.35 -11.80
C THR A 611 2.51 -24.15 -13.04
N LEU A 612 1.55 -24.83 -13.69
CA LEU A 612 1.81 -25.63 -14.88
C LEU A 612 2.37 -24.80 -16.03
N ARG A 613 1.87 -23.56 -16.17
CA ARG A 613 2.25 -22.61 -17.21
C ARG A 613 3.56 -21.87 -16.93
N SER A 614 3.97 -21.78 -15.65
CA SER A 614 5.21 -21.14 -15.22
C SER A 614 6.47 -21.84 -15.77
N PRO A 615 7.64 -21.19 -15.76
CA PRO A 615 8.91 -21.82 -16.13
C PRO A 615 9.27 -23.06 -15.31
N LEU A 616 8.63 -23.28 -14.15
CA LEU A 616 8.83 -24.49 -13.34
C LEU A 616 8.44 -25.76 -14.12
N PHE A 617 7.34 -25.72 -14.87
CA PHE A 617 6.82 -26.88 -15.61
C PHE A 617 6.76 -26.65 -17.12
N GLY A 618 6.58 -25.40 -17.57
CA GLY A 618 6.66 -25.00 -18.97
C GLY A 618 5.58 -25.61 -19.86
N CYS A 619 4.41 -25.93 -19.32
CA CYS A 619 3.29 -26.45 -20.13
C CYS A 619 2.70 -25.32 -20.97
N SER A 620 2.60 -25.55 -22.27
CA SER A 620 2.01 -24.61 -23.22
C SER A 620 0.48 -24.57 -23.12
N ASP A 621 -0.13 -23.47 -23.59
CA ASP A 621 -1.59 -23.34 -23.64
C ASP A 621 -2.26 -24.44 -24.48
N VAL A 622 -1.54 -24.98 -25.48
CA VAL A 622 -1.99 -26.11 -26.30
C VAL A 622 -2.03 -27.40 -25.46
N GLU A 623 -0.97 -27.71 -24.72
CA GLU A 623 -0.92 -28.91 -23.86
C GLU A 623 -1.95 -28.82 -22.72
N LEU A 624 -2.19 -27.62 -22.17
CA LEU A 624 -3.24 -27.40 -21.18
C LEU A 624 -4.63 -27.65 -21.77
N PHE A 625 -4.88 -27.19 -23.00
CA PHE A 625 -6.12 -27.46 -23.71
C PHE A 625 -6.30 -28.94 -24.03
N GLU A 626 -5.28 -29.60 -24.59
CA GLU A 626 -5.28 -31.05 -24.88
C GLU A 626 -5.61 -31.87 -23.64
N PHE A 627 -5.09 -31.47 -22.48
CA PHE A 627 -5.39 -32.11 -21.20
C PHE A 627 -6.87 -32.05 -20.83
N VAL A 628 -7.51 -30.88 -20.97
CA VAL A 628 -8.94 -30.71 -20.67
C VAL A 628 -9.81 -31.39 -21.72
N ASP A 629 -9.46 -31.27 -22.99
CA ASP A 629 -10.18 -31.90 -24.12
C ASP A 629 -10.20 -33.44 -23.99
N ALA A 630 -9.10 -34.03 -23.50
CA ALA A 630 -9.02 -35.45 -23.18
C ALA A 630 -9.82 -35.87 -21.91
N GLY A 631 -10.53 -34.93 -21.27
CA GLY A 631 -11.36 -35.14 -20.08
C GLY A 631 -10.61 -34.98 -18.75
N GLY A 632 -9.45 -34.30 -18.76
CA GLY A 632 -8.71 -33.98 -17.55
C GLY A 632 -9.40 -32.90 -16.70
N THR A 633 -9.33 -33.04 -15.38
CA THR A 633 -9.80 -32.05 -14.40
C THR A 633 -8.63 -31.39 -13.66
N TRP A 634 -8.77 -30.11 -13.28
CA TRP A 634 -7.78 -29.34 -12.53
C TRP A 634 -7.74 -29.67 -11.03
N ASP A 635 -7.51 -30.94 -10.72
CA ASP A 635 -7.35 -31.44 -9.35
C ASP A 635 -6.57 -32.73 -9.42
N PHE A 636 -5.28 -32.73 -9.11
CA PHE A 636 -4.41 -33.91 -9.25
C PHE A 636 -4.68 -35.00 -8.19
N THR A 637 -5.54 -34.78 -7.19
CA THR A 637 -5.90 -35.81 -6.20
C THR A 637 -6.94 -36.80 -6.71
N ARG A 638 -7.73 -36.40 -7.73
CA ARG A 638 -8.69 -37.29 -8.38
C ARG A 638 -8.01 -38.38 -9.21
N TRP A 639 -6.70 -38.35 -9.32
CA TRP A 639 -5.91 -39.10 -10.28
C TRP A 639 -5.12 -40.18 -9.58
N HIS A 640 -5.75 -41.32 -9.38
CA HIS A 640 -5.12 -42.39 -8.63
C HIS A 640 -4.18 -43.26 -9.47
N SER A 641 -4.07 -43.11 -10.81
CA SER A 641 -3.10 -43.86 -11.64
C SER A 641 -3.15 -43.74 -13.19
N ARG A 642 -4.09 -43.00 -13.81
CA ARG A 642 -4.23 -42.97 -15.29
C ARG A 642 -4.34 -41.54 -15.85
N ALA A 643 -3.67 -41.29 -16.97
CA ALA A 643 -3.83 -40.07 -17.77
C ALA A 643 -5.26 -40.00 -18.36
N PRO A 644 -5.78 -38.82 -18.73
CA PRO A 644 -7.13 -38.67 -19.26
C PRO A 644 -7.21 -39.26 -20.65
N GLY A 645 -8.32 -39.94 -20.93
CA GLY A 645 -8.71 -40.29 -22.29
C GLY A 645 -7.56 -40.92 -23.08
N SER A 646 -7.14 -40.20 -24.13
CA SER A 646 -6.12 -40.60 -25.11
C SER A 646 -4.69 -40.16 -24.79
N LEU A 647 -4.47 -39.39 -23.72
CA LEU A 647 -3.15 -38.83 -23.42
C LEU A 647 -2.20 -39.85 -22.81
N ASP A 648 -0.93 -39.76 -23.21
CA ASP A 648 0.13 -40.59 -22.64
C ASP A 648 0.70 -40.00 -21.33
N ARG A 649 1.30 -40.85 -20.50
CA ARG A 649 2.03 -40.42 -19.29
C ARG A 649 3.22 -39.52 -19.59
N SER A 650 3.75 -39.51 -20.82
CA SER A 650 4.82 -38.59 -21.23
C SER A 650 4.33 -37.17 -21.51
N HIS A 651 3.02 -36.95 -21.63
CA HIS A 651 2.44 -35.62 -21.85
C HIS A 651 2.86 -34.65 -20.73
N ALA A 652 3.24 -33.42 -21.10
CA ALA A 652 3.86 -32.47 -20.18
C ALA A 652 3.00 -32.20 -18.94
N VAL A 653 1.71 -31.92 -19.15
CA VAL A 653 0.74 -31.66 -18.06
C VAL A 653 0.55 -32.90 -17.18
N VAL A 654 0.52 -34.10 -17.75
CA VAL A 654 0.33 -35.34 -16.97
C VAL A 654 1.53 -35.61 -16.06
N ARG A 655 2.76 -35.40 -16.56
CA ARG A 655 3.97 -35.51 -15.74
C ARG A 655 4.02 -34.44 -14.64
N ALA A 656 3.65 -33.22 -14.98
CA ALA A 656 3.63 -32.10 -14.03
C ALA A 656 2.63 -32.35 -12.90
N MET A 657 1.40 -32.76 -13.23
CA MET A 657 0.37 -33.16 -12.27
C MET A 657 0.83 -34.33 -11.38
N GLY A 658 1.51 -35.32 -11.96
CA GLY A 658 2.08 -36.43 -11.20
C GLY A 658 3.12 -35.97 -10.18
N HIS A 659 4.02 -35.06 -10.57
CA HIS A 659 5.03 -34.51 -9.66
C HIS A 659 4.41 -33.67 -8.53
N LEU A 660 3.41 -32.83 -8.85
CA LEU A 660 2.67 -32.07 -7.83
C LEU A 660 1.93 -32.98 -6.85
N ALA A 661 1.36 -34.09 -7.34
CA ALA A 661 0.71 -35.09 -6.48
C ALA A 661 1.70 -35.77 -5.51
N GLU A 662 2.93 -36.06 -5.96
CA GLU A 662 3.99 -36.62 -5.11
C GLU A 662 4.37 -35.65 -3.98
N LEU A 663 4.55 -34.36 -4.30
CA LEU A 663 4.84 -33.32 -3.31
C LEU A 663 3.65 -33.11 -2.36
N HIS A 664 2.42 -33.11 -2.87
CA HIS A 664 1.21 -33.01 -2.05
C HIS A 664 1.08 -34.14 -1.04
N ALA A 665 1.40 -35.39 -1.43
CA ALA A 665 1.36 -36.53 -0.51
C ALA A 665 2.36 -36.40 0.66
N ARG A 666 3.46 -35.67 0.43
CA ARG A 666 4.51 -35.45 1.42
C ARG A 666 4.32 -34.21 2.29
N ARG A 667 3.44 -33.28 1.90
CA ARG A 667 3.26 -31.98 2.57
C ARG A 667 2.90 -32.06 4.07
N MET A 668 2.35 -33.19 4.50
CA MET A 668 1.99 -33.45 5.90
C MET A 668 3.18 -33.91 6.76
N TRP A 669 4.26 -34.35 6.12
CA TRP A 669 5.43 -34.97 6.74
C TRP A 669 6.69 -34.12 6.60
N ASP A 670 6.79 -33.36 5.51
CA ASP A 670 7.92 -32.50 5.22
C ASP A 670 7.63 -31.06 5.66
N GLU A 671 8.68 -30.39 6.14
CA GLU A 671 8.63 -28.96 6.42
C GLU A 671 8.48 -28.14 5.12
N PRO A 672 7.83 -26.96 5.17
CA PRO A 672 7.71 -26.07 4.02
C PRO A 672 9.04 -25.77 3.33
N SER A 673 10.11 -25.59 4.12
CA SER A 673 11.46 -25.35 3.62
C SER A 673 12.02 -26.54 2.82
N ALA A 674 11.74 -27.76 3.27
CA ALA A 674 12.16 -28.99 2.60
C ALA A 674 11.39 -29.21 1.29
N LEU A 675 10.07 -28.99 1.30
CA LEU A 675 9.24 -29.05 0.09
C LEU A 675 9.68 -28.02 -0.96
N LEU A 676 9.91 -26.77 -0.52
CA LEU A 676 10.39 -25.70 -1.38
C LEU A 676 11.77 -26.02 -1.96
N GLN A 677 12.73 -26.44 -1.13
CA GLN A 677 14.06 -26.82 -1.57
C GLN A 677 14.02 -27.97 -2.58
N GLN A 678 13.17 -28.97 -2.33
CA GLN A 678 13.00 -30.08 -3.25
C GLN A 678 12.40 -29.62 -4.58
N LEU A 679 11.31 -28.85 -4.57
CA LEU A 679 10.72 -28.31 -5.79
C LEU A 679 11.75 -27.52 -6.61
N MET A 680 12.56 -26.69 -5.94
CA MET A 680 13.61 -25.91 -6.59
C MET A 680 14.69 -26.80 -7.23
N SER A 681 15.08 -27.88 -6.56
CA SER A 681 16.06 -28.85 -7.04
C SER A 681 15.51 -29.69 -8.19
N ASP A 682 14.31 -30.26 -8.04
CA ASP A 682 13.68 -31.16 -9.01
C ASP A 682 13.36 -30.43 -10.33
N ARG A 683 13.12 -29.11 -10.26
CA ARG A 683 12.77 -28.26 -11.40
C ARG A 683 13.93 -27.38 -11.91
N GLY A 684 15.12 -27.47 -11.31
CA GLY A 684 16.30 -26.72 -11.75
C GLY A 684 16.12 -25.21 -11.71
N VAL A 685 15.50 -24.69 -10.65
CA VAL A 685 15.09 -23.27 -10.54
C VAL A 685 16.29 -22.32 -10.41
N PHE A 686 17.40 -22.80 -9.84
CA PHE A 686 18.63 -22.00 -9.83
C PHE A 686 19.28 -21.97 -11.23
N GLU A 687 19.22 -23.07 -11.97
CA GLU A 687 19.75 -23.17 -13.32
C GLU A 687 18.95 -22.29 -14.30
N SER A 688 17.63 -22.15 -14.12
CA SER A 688 16.81 -21.26 -14.95
C SER A 688 17.21 -19.79 -14.83
N ALA A 689 17.89 -19.38 -13.75
CA ALA A 689 18.40 -18.03 -13.59
C ALA A 689 19.42 -17.63 -14.67
N PHE A 690 20.12 -18.58 -15.30
CA PHE A 690 21.03 -18.29 -16.41
C PHE A 690 20.31 -17.89 -17.71
N ALA A 691 18.99 -18.12 -17.79
CA ALA A 691 18.18 -17.59 -18.87
C ALA A 691 17.91 -16.08 -18.72
N THR A 692 18.19 -15.51 -17.55
CA THR A 692 18.06 -14.07 -17.29
C THR A 692 19.42 -13.37 -17.47
N GLY A 693 19.39 -12.05 -17.70
CA GLY A 693 20.62 -11.24 -17.76
C GLY A 693 21.32 -11.06 -16.41
N ARG A 694 20.73 -11.53 -15.30
CA ARG A 694 21.20 -11.29 -13.92
C ARG A 694 21.05 -12.53 -13.02
N PRO A 695 21.78 -13.62 -13.28
CA PRO A 695 21.62 -14.87 -12.52
C PRO A 695 21.90 -14.73 -11.02
N ARG A 696 22.87 -13.88 -10.64
CA ARG A 696 23.23 -13.62 -9.22
C ARG A 696 22.05 -13.06 -8.43
N GLU A 697 21.28 -12.14 -9.02
CA GLU A 697 20.16 -11.50 -8.34
C GLU A 697 19.00 -12.48 -8.11
N VAL A 698 18.68 -13.28 -9.13
CA VAL A 698 17.66 -14.33 -9.02
C VAL A 698 18.07 -15.35 -7.96
N TRP A 699 19.32 -15.83 -7.96
CA TRP A 699 19.83 -16.77 -6.96
C TRP A 699 19.70 -16.24 -5.54
N ARG A 700 20.03 -14.97 -5.36
CA ARG A 700 19.95 -14.29 -4.07
C ARG A 700 18.51 -14.27 -3.54
N ARG A 701 17.53 -13.86 -4.37
CA ARG A 701 16.09 -13.85 -4.03
C ARG A 701 15.57 -15.24 -3.68
N LEU A 702 15.90 -16.23 -4.50
CA LEU A 702 15.50 -17.62 -4.30
C LEU A 702 16.05 -18.19 -2.99
N ARG A 703 17.33 -17.95 -2.70
CA ARG A 703 17.96 -18.35 -1.44
C ARG A 703 17.35 -17.63 -0.26
N PHE A 704 17.04 -16.34 -0.41
CA PHE A 704 16.39 -15.55 0.61
C PHE A 704 15.03 -16.14 1.00
N VAL A 705 14.16 -16.47 0.05
CA VAL A 705 12.85 -17.10 0.32
C VAL A 705 13.01 -18.45 1.03
N LEU A 706 14.00 -19.24 0.62
CA LEU A 706 14.31 -20.51 1.28
C LEU A 706 14.77 -20.31 2.74
N ASP A 707 15.68 -19.36 2.98
CA ASP A 707 16.14 -19.07 4.34
C ASP A 707 15.01 -18.48 5.22
N GLN A 708 14.11 -17.68 4.66
CA GLN A 708 12.90 -17.24 5.38
C GLN A 708 11.97 -18.40 5.73
N SER A 709 11.78 -19.36 4.82
CA SER A 709 10.97 -20.54 5.12
C SER A 709 11.54 -21.38 6.27
N ARG A 710 12.88 -21.44 6.41
CA ARG A 710 13.53 -22.11 7.55
C ARG A 710 13.28 -21.37 8.86
N ARG A 711 13.46 -20.05 8.86
CA ARG A 711 13.19 -19.20 10.04
C ARG A 711 11.74 -19.30 10.51
N PHE A 712 10.79 -19.29 9.56
CA PHE A 712 9.37 -19.49 9.87
C PHE A 712 9.12 -20.83 10.57
N VAL A 713 9.75 -21.91 10.11
CA VAL A 713 9.62 -23.24 10.71
C VAL A 713 10.26 -23.30 12.09
N GLU A 714 11.44 -22.70 12.27
CA GLU A 714 12.12 -22.61 13.56
C GLU A 714 11.28 -21.84 14.59
N ALA A 715 10.58 -20.79 14.17
CA ALA A 715 9.74 -19.95 15.01
C ALA A 715 8.40 -20.59 15.42
N GLU A 716 7.65 -21.14 14.46
CA GLU A 716 6.28 -21.61 14.70
C GLU A 716 6.11 -23.13 14.74
N GLY A 717 7.04 -23.91 14.17
CA GLY A 717 6.85 -25.34 13.91
C GLY A 717 5.66 -25.64 12.98
N GLY A 718 5.24 -24.68 12.15
CA GLY A 718 4.00 -24.72 11.37
C GLY A 718 4.07 -25.49 10.05
N GLY A 719 2.92 -25.96 9.56
CA GLY A 719 2.77 -26.62 8.25
C GLY A 719 2.63 -25.66 7.06
N LEU A 720 2.60 -26.21 5.84
CA LEU A 720 2.60 -25.47 4.56
C LEU A 720 1.56 -24.36 4.48
N ARG A 721 0.32 -24.62 4.90
CA ARG A 721 -0.76 -23.64 4.90
C ARG A 721 -0.44 -22.35 5.70
N ARG A 722 0.15 -22.49 6.89
CA ARG A 722 0.51 -21.33 7.73
C ARG A 722 1.65 -20.54 7.08
N TYR A 723 2.63 -21.24 6.51
CA TYR A 723 3.71 -20.61 5.76
C TYR A 723 3.17 -19.82 4.55
N LEU A 724 2.20 -20.37 3.81
CA LEU A 724 1.58 -19.71 2.68
C LEU A 724 0.77 -18.47 3.07
N ALA A 725 0.05 -18.52 4.20
CA ALA A 725 -0.64 -17.37 4.75
C ALA A 725 0.35 -16.28 5.17
N TRP A 726 1.43 -16.66 5.85
CA TRP A 726 2.52 -15.75 6.21
C TRP A 726 3.21 -15.14 4.98
N ALA A 727 3.50 -15.94 3.94
CA ALA A 727 4.11 -15.48 2.71
C ALA A 727 3.19 -14.53 1.93
N GLU A 728 1.87 -14.70 2.01
CA GLU A 728 0.91 -13.72 1.45
C GLU A 728 0.91 -12.41 2.25
N LEU A 729 1.05 -12.46 3.58
CA LEU A 729 1.28 -11.23 4.36
C LEU A 729 2.56 -10.52 3.93
N GLN A 730 3.61 -11.24 3.54
CA GLN A 730 4.84 -10.64 2.99
C GLN A 730 4.67 -10.03 1.60
N ARG A 731 3.59 -10.37 0.88
CA ARG A 731 3.22 -9.79 -0.42
C ARG A 731 2.33 -8.57 -0.29
N ALA A 732 1.68 -8.37 0.84
CA ALA A 732 0.85 -7.20 1.07
C ALA A 732 1.71 -5.94 0.95
N GLU A 733 1.22 -4.94 0.19
CA GLU A 733 1.89 -3.65 0.03
C GLU A 733 2.21 -3.06 1.41
N GLY A 734 3.49 -2.98 1.76
CA GLY A 734 3.95 -2.47 3.07
C GLY A 734 4.69 -3.48 3.96
N ALA A 735 4.70 -4.77 3.63
CA ALA A 735 5.50 -5.76 4.34
C ALA A 735 7.01 -5.45 4.18
N ARG A 736 7.68 -5.14 5.30
CA ARG A 736 9.05 -4.64 5.32
C ARG A 736 10.06 -5.76 5.43
N VAL A 737 10.09 -6.67 4.46
CA VAL A 737 11.12 -7.70 4.47
C VAL A 737 12.50 -7.07 4.22
N GLN A 738 13.30 -6.90 5.29
CA GLN A 738 14.69 -6.49 5.16
C GLN A 738 15.52 -7.69 4.76
N GLU A 739 15.91 -7.72 3.50
CA GLU A 739 16.96 -8.61 3.04
C GLU A 739 18.31 -8.10 3.57
N PRO A 740 19.01 -8.83 4.47
CA PRO A 740 20.34 -8.44 4.90
C PRO A 740 21.30 -8.60 3.72
N LEU A 741 21.70 -7.46 3.15
CA LEU A 741 22.65 -7.40 2.05
C LEU A 741 24.07 -7.51 2.61
N LEU A 742 24.75 -8.63 2.34
CA LEU A 742 26.18 -8.71 2.51
C LEU A 742 26.86 -7.86 1.42
N ALA A 743 27.82 -7.03 1.82
CA ALA A 743 28.65 -6.29 0.88
C ALA A 743 29.53 -7.29 0.12
N GLU A 744 29.15 -7.60 -1.13
CA GLU A 744 30.00 -8.38 -2.03
C GLU A 744 30.92 -7.39 -2.74
N SER A 745 32.19 -7.35 -2.34
CA SER A 745 33.19 -6.40 -2.85
C SER A 745 33.58 -6.60 -4.32
N ASP A 746 33.10 -7.68 -4.94
CA ASP A 746 33.61 -8.20 -6.20
C ASP A 746 32.62 -7.96 -7.37
N ASP A 747 31.58 -7.16 -7.16
CA ASP A 747 30.55 -6.85 -8.16
C ASP A 747 30.64 -5.37 -8.59
N ASP A 748 31.08 -5.11 -9.82
CA ASP A 748 31.22 -3.75 -10.38
C ASP A 748 29.87 -3.26 -10.94
N ALA A 749 28.99 -2.82 -10.03
CA ALA A 749 27.62 -2.41 -10.35
C ALA A 749 27.21 -1.13 -9.59
N VAL A 750 26.29 -0.36 -10.19
CA VAL A 750 25.71 0.85 -9.58
C VAL A 750 24.87 0.47 -8.37
N ARG A 751 25.08 1.12 -7.23
CA ARG A 751 24.31 0.84 -6.01
C ARG A 751 23.11 1.79 -5.89
N ILE A 752 21.91 1.25 -5.78
CA ILE A 752 20.67 2.04 -5.62
C ILE A 752 20.13 1.83 -4.22
N MET A 753 19.94 2.89 -3.46
CA MET A 753 19.42 2.80 -2.09
C MET A 753 18.57 4.02 -1.72
N THR A 754 17.84 3.91 -0.61
CA THR A 754 17.16 5.09 -0.07
C THR A 754 18.17 6.02 0.63
N ILE A 755 17.86 7.32 0.71
CA ILE A 755 18.67 8.27 1.48
C ILE A 755 18.83 7.82 2.95
N HIS A 756 17.78 7.24 3.55
CA HIS A 756 17.84 6.65 4.89
C HIS A 756 18.89 5.53 4.97
N GLY A 757 18.89 4.60 4.01
CA GLY A 757 19.86 3.50 3.94
C GLY A 757 21.30 3.96 3.67
N ALA A 758 21.47 5.14 3.08
CA ALA A 758 22.79 5.73 2.81
C ALA A 758 23.40 6.46 4.03
N LYS A 759 22.65 6.64 5.11
CA LYS A 759 23.15 7.32 6.31
C LYS A 759 24.32 6.54 6.92
N GLY A 760 25.34 7.26 7.37
CA GLY A 760 26.62 6.68 7.81
C GLY A 760 27.58 6.33 6.66
N LEU A 761 27.07 5.97 5.48
CA LEU A 761 27.87 5.64 4.30
C LEU A 761 28.42 6.88 3.60
N GLU A 762 29.38 6.65 2.70
CA GLU A 762 29.96 7.63 1.78
C GLU A 762 30.28 6.98 0.43
N PHE A 763 30.12 7.75 -0.65
CA PHE A 763 30.30 7.26 -2.02
C PHE A 763 31.18 8.23 -2.81
N ALA A 764 32.02 7.70 -3.71
CA ALA A 764 32.87 8.52 -4.56
C ALA A 764 32.02 9.43 -5.45
N ILE A 765 31.02 8.84 -6.09
CA ILE A 765 30.06 9.51 -6.97
C ILE A 765 28.66 9.25 -6.44
N THR A 766 27.90 10.32 -6.18
CA THR A 766 26.52 10.23 -5.69
C THR A 766 25.56 10.89 -6.66
N PHE A 767 24.50 10.17 -7.00
CA PHE A 767 23.33 10.68 -7.72
C PHE A 767 22.15 10.83 -6.75
N LEU A 768 21.52 11.99 -6.71
CA LEU A 768 20.20 12.16 -6.10
C LEU A 768 19.14 12.12 -7.20
N SER A 769 18.30 11.10 -7.16
CA SER A 769 17.15 10.89 -8.05
C SER A 769 15.87 10.67 -7.23
N GLY A 770 14.72 10.52 -7.86
CA GLY A 770 13.39 10.59 -7.26
C GLY A 770 13.00 11.98 -6.76
N MET A 771 13.66 13.03 -7.25
CA MET A 771 13.53 14.41 -6.74
C MET A 771 12.25 15.12 -7.23
N THR A 772 11.61 14.54 -8.25
CA THR A 772 10.27 14.85 -8.77
C THR A 772 9.15 14.57 -7.77
N THR A 773 9.41 13.75 -6.75
CA THR A 773 8.43 13.43 -5.71
C THR A 773 8.05 14.69 -4.93
N GLU A 774 6.75 14.97 -4.84
CA GLU A 774 6.26 16.13 -4.06
C GLU A 774 6.70 16.01 -2.60
N ALA A 775 7.15 17.12 -2.02
CA ALA A 775 7.45 17.19 -0.60
C ALA A 775 6.18 17.03 0.25
N ARG A 776 4.98 17.23 -0.32
CA ARG A 776 3.67 17.12 0.35
C ARG A 776 2.80 16.00 -0.24
N GLY A 777 3.29 14.76 -0.25
CA GLY A 777 2.41 13.61 -0.51
C GLY A 777 1.60 13.26 0.76
N PRO A 778 0.27 13.10 0.70
CA PRO A 778 -0.49 12.55 1.82
C PRO A 778 0.06 11.16 2.13
N ARG A 779 0.56 10.96 3.36
CA ARG A 779 0.79 9.59 3.87
C ARG A 779 -0.59 8.94 3.90
N MET A 780 -0.87 8.06 2.94
CA MET A 780 -2.04 7.21 2.99
C MET A 780 -1.86 6.25 4.18
N GLY A 781 -2.88 6.15 5.04
CA GLY A 781 -2.86 5.31 6.22
C GLY A 781 -3.27 6.05 7.48
N VAL A 782 -3.25 5.32 8.61
CA VAL A 782 -3.56 5.87 9.93
C VAL A 782 -2.55 6.93 10.36
N LYS A 783 -3.04 8.00 11.00
CA LYS A 783 -2.20 8.96 11.72
C LYS A 783 -2.55 8.93 13.20
N VAL A 784 -1.53 8.82 14.03
CA VAL A 784 -1.66 8.88 15.50
C VAL A 784 -0.68 9.92 16.01
N HIS A 785 -1.19 10.94 16.68
CA HIS A 785 -0.40 11.98 17.32
C HIS A 785 -0.54 11.84 18.84
N TRP A 786 0.56 12.00 19.57
CA TRP A 786 0.61 11.75 21.01
C TRP A 786 0.54 13.07 21.78
N GLU A 787 -0.42 13.21 22.69
CA GLU A 787 -0.52 14.32 23.64
C GLU A 787 -0.48 13.83 25.10
N GLU A 788 -0.44 14.76 26.05
CA GLU A 788 -0.40 14.49 27.49
C GLU A 788 -1.66 13.78 28.00
N HIS A 789 -2.83 14.01 27.36
CA HIS A 789 -4.12 13.44 27.75
C HIS A 789 -4.50 12.15 26.99
N GLY A 790 -3.68 11.73 26.02
CA GLY A 790 -3.96 10.57 25.17
C GLY A 790 -3.54 10.77 23.71
N PRO A 791 -3.66 9.73 22.87
CA PRO A 791 -3.41 9.82 21.44
C PRO A 791 -4.63 10.34 20.67
N GLU A 792 -4.37 11.23 19.70
CA GLU A 792 -5.33 11.72 18.72
C GLU A 792 -5.18 10.91 17.41
N ILE A 793 -6.29 10.42 16.86
CA ILE A 793 -6.31 9.43 15.77
C ILE A 793 -7.05 9.98 14.56
N GLN A 794 -6.52 9.74 13.36
CA GLN A 794 -7.21 9.94 12.09
C GLN A 794 -7.11 8.67 11.23
N LEU A 795 -8.28 8.12 10.87
CA LEU A 795 -8.40 7.01 9.90
C LEU A 795 -8.75 7.55 8.50
N ALA A 796 -9.59 8.58 8.44
CA ALA A 796 -9.98 9.25 7.21
C ALA A 796 -10.22 10.75 7.47
N LYS A 797 -10.35 11.57 6.42
CA LYS A 797 -10.52 13.03 6.54
C LYS A 797 -11.66 13.45 7.51
N GLN A 798 -12.75 12.68 7.54
CA GLN A 798 -13.91 12.89 8.41
C GLN A 798 -13.94 11.95 9.62
N VAL A 799 -13.06 10.95 9.67
CA VAL A 799 -12.97 9.98 10.77
C VAL A 799 -11.72 10.27 11.58
N LYS A 800 -11.86 11.19 12.53
CA LYS A 800 -10.77 11.68 13.38
C LYS A 800 -11.27 12.14 14.75
N THR A 801 -10.36 12.18 15.71
CA THR A 801 -10.59 12.76 17.04
C THR A 801 -10.58 14.29 17.00
N GLU A 802 -11.14 14.93 18.03
CA GLU A 802 -11.45 16.37 18.04
C GLU A 802 -10.19 17.26 17.93
N ASN A 803 -9.10 16.93 18.62
CA ASN A 803 -7.89 17.78 18.61
C ASN A 803 -6.88 17.40 17.53
N PHE A 804 -7.21 16.42 16.69
CA PHE A 804 -6.29 15.90 15.67
C PHE A 804 -5.75 17.01 14.74
N ASP A 805 -6.61 17.90 14.24
CA ASP A 805 -6.20 18.94 13.27
C ASP A 805 -5.16 19.90 13.83
N ARG A 806 -5.27 20.24 15.13
CA ARG A 806 -4.33 21.15 15.80
C ARG A 806 -2.92 20.53 15.86
N LEU A 807 -2.83 19.23 16.12
CA LEU A 807 -1.55 18.50 16.15
C LEU A 807 -1.03 18.22 14.75
N ALA A 808 -1.93 17.95 13.79
CA ALA A 808 -1.57 17.70 12.40
C ALA A 808 -0.81 18.89 11.78
N ASP A 809 -1.19 20.12 12.09
CA ASP A 809 -0.48 21.32 11.60
C ASP A 809 0.98 21.38 12.12
N ILE A 810 1.20 21.04 13.39
CA ILE A 810 2.54 20.99 14.00
C ILE A 810 3.36 19.86 13.38
N GLU A 811 2.74 18.70 13.21
CA GLU A 811 3.36 17.50 12.64
C GLU A 811 3.74 17.70 11.18
N ASP A 812 2.88 18.35 10.39
CA ASP A 812 3.14 18.71 9.00
C ASP A 812 4.31 19.71 8.89
N GLU A 813 4.40 20.72 9.78
CA GLU A 813 5.55 21.64 9.84
C GLU A 813 6.85 20.85 10.13
N MET A 814 6.83 19.94 11.11
CA MET A 814 8.01 19.17 11.45
C MET A 814 8.42 18.16 10.35
N ASP A 815 7.46 17.54 9.66
CA ASP A 815 7.69 16.67 8.50
C ASP A 815 8.37 17.43 7.34
N GLU A 816 8.01 18.69 7.11
CA GLU A 816 8.66 19.55 6.12
C GLU A 816 10.13 19.79 6.45
N HIS A 817 10.44 20.08 7.71
CA HIS A 817 11.82 20.28 8.15
C HIS A 817 12.63 18.98 8.20
N GLU A 818 12.01 17.84 8.49
CA GLU A 818 12.66 16.52 8.37
C GLU A 818 13.03 16.23 6.90
N LYS A 819 12.18 16.58 5.94
CA LYS A 819 12.48 16.44 4.50
C LYS A 819 13.70 17.28 4.09
N LEU A 820 13.84 18.50 4.62
CA LEU A 820 15.06 19.30 4.40
C LEU A 820 16.31 18.63 4.99
N ARG A 821 16.21 18.02 6.17
CA ARG A 821 17.29 17.22 6.78
C ARG A 821 17.60 15.97 5.96
N LEU A 822 16.59 15.32 5.37
CA LEU A 822 16.76 14.21 4.44
C LEU A 822 17.57 14.63 3.21
N LEU A 823 17.23 15.78 2.62
CA LEU A 823 18.00 16.35 1.52
C LEU A 823 19.48 16.61 1.92
N TYR A 824 19.71 17.16 3.11
CA TYR A 824 21.06 17.37 3.66
C TYR A 824 21.84 16.06 3.78
N VAL A 825 21.22 15.01 4.31
CA VAL A 825 21.85 13.68 4.40
C VAL A 825 22.23 13.16 3.02
N GLY A 826 21.32 13.24 2.04
CA GLY A 826 21.56 12.78 0.67
C GLY A 826 22.75 13.48 0.00
N LEU A 827 22.74 14.81 -0.01
CA LEU A 827 23.79 15.61 -0.68
C LEU A 827 25.17 15.44 -0.01
N THR A 828 25.21 15.25 1.31
CA THR A 828 26.47 15.05 2.07
C THR A 828 27.05 13.64 2.00
N ARG A 829 26.44 12.72 1.23
CA ARG A 829 27.03 11.39 0.97
C ARG A 829 28.14 11.44 -0.08
N ALA A 830 28.15 12.47 -0.93
CA ALA A 830 29.12 12.62 -2.00
C ALA A 830 30.53 12.95 -1.48
N ARG A 831 31.51 12.24 -2.00
CA ARG A 831 32.93 12.43 -1.72
C ARG A 831 33.63 13.24 -2.79
N ASP A 832 33.55 12.81 -4.05
CA ASP A 832 34.33 13.37 -5.17
C ASP A 832 33.45 14.07 -6.21
N HIS A 833 32.30 13.49 -6.56
CA HIS A 833 31.36 14.06 -7.54
C HIS A 833 29.90 13.93 -7.06
N LEU A 834 29.08 14.92 -7.39
CA LEU A 834 27.67 14.99 -7.02
C LEU A 834 26.80 15.32 -8.24
N PHE A 835 25.74 14.54 -8.43
CA PHE A 835 24.72 14.71 -9.45
C PHE A 835 23.36 14.86 -8.78
N VAL A 836 22.56 15.84 -9.19
CA VAL A 836 21.24 16.10 -8.61
C VAL A 836 20.23 16.27 -9.73
N ALA A 837 19.21 15.40 -9.75
CA ALA A 837 18.07 15.54 -10.63
C ALA A 837 17.20 16.73 -10.22
N VAL A 838 16.86 17.58 -11.19
CA VAL A 838 16.09 18.82 -11.01
C VAL A 838 14.86 18.89 -11.90
N HIS A 839 14.39 17.76 -12.45
CA HIS A 839 13.10 17.70 -13.15
C HIS A 839 11.96 18.07 -12.19
N HIS A 840 11.20 19.11 -12.51
CA HIS A 840 10.05 19.52 -11.69
C HIS A 840 9.02 20.29 -12.50
N LYS A 841 7.78 20.29 -12.01
CA LYS A 841 6.72 21.16 -12.53
C LYS A 841 6.75 22.51 -11.81
N PRO A 842 6.78 23.65 -12.51
CA PRO A 842 6.69 24.97 -11.89
C PRO A 842 5.46 25.10 -10.99
N GLY A 843 5.64 25.68 -9.80
CA GLY A 843 4.56 25.91 -8.82
C GLY A 843 4.27 24.76 -7.85
N LYS A 844 4.85 23.57 -8.05
CA LYS A 844 4.75 22.44 -7.10
C LYS A 844 5.98 22.35 -6.19
N LYS A 845 5.77 22.49 -4.87
CA LYS A 845 6.82 22.35 -3.83
C LYS A 845 7.43 20.94 -3.81
N SER A 846 8.45 20.73 -4.64
CA SER A 846 9.24 19.49 -4.73
C SER A 846 10.69 19.74 -4.32
N PHE A 847 11.44 18.68 -4.00
CA PHE A 847 12.86 18.80 -3.71
C PHE A 847 13.64 19.37 -4.89
N ALA A 848 13.32 18.91 -6.10
CA ALA A 848 13.91 19.42 -7.34
C ALA A 848 13.71 20.94 -7.50
N GLN A 849 12.51 21.46 -7.22
CA GLN A 849 12.25 22.90 -7.31
C GLN A 849 13.05 23.71 -6.27
N GLN A 850 13.14 23.23 -5.02
CA GLN A 850 13.90 23.91 -3.97
C GLN A 850 15.39 24.00 -4.32
N VAL A 851 15.98 22.89 -4.78
CA VAL A 851 17.38 22.85 -5.22
C VAL A 851 17.58 23.75 -6.43
N TRP A 852 16.70 23.68 -7.43
CA TRP A 852 16.80 24.50 -8.63
C TRP A 852 16.81 26.00 -8.32
N TRP A 853 15.89 26.46 -7.47
CA TRP A 853 15.78 27.87 -7.09
C TRP A 853 17.04 28.35 -6.36
N ALA A 854 17.47 27.63 -5.33
CA ALA A 854 18.63 28.01 -4.52
C ALA A 854 19.97 27.84 -5.28
N ALA A 855 20.01 27.02 -6.33
CA ALA A 855 21.21 26.85 -7.16
C ALA A 855 21.36 27.90 -8.27
N GLN A 856 20.35 28.74 -8.56
CA GLN A 856 20.41 29.66 -9.72
C GLN A 856 21.58 30.63 -9.66
N GLU A 857 21.89 31.20 -8.50
CA GLU A 857 23.01 32.14 -8.35
C GLU A 857 24.39 31.48 -8.43
N GLN A 858 24.43 30.15 -8.35
CA GLN A 858 25.63 29.31 -8.33
C GLN A 858 25.91 28.60 -9.66
N LEU A 859 24.97 28.70 -10.62
CA LEU A 859 25.15 28.15 -11.95
C LEU A 859 26.41 28.74 -12.59
N ASP A 860 27.20 27.87 -13.21
CA ASP A 860 28.53 28.13 -13.78
C ASP A 860 29.66 28.46 -12.79
N LYS A 861 29.36 28.64 -11.50
CA LYS A 861 30.37 28.84 -10.44
C LYS A 861 30.72 27.54 -9.74
N SER A 862 29.77 26.98 -8.99
CA SER A 862 29.95 25.78 -8.15
C SER A 862 29.05 24.62 -8.57
N CYS A 863 28.04 24.88 -9.42
CA CYS A 863 27.28 23.87 -10.15
C CYS A 863 27.22 24.18 -11.66
N ARG A 864 26.82 23.19 -12.46
CA ARG A 864 26.57 23.31 -13.91
C ARG A 864 25.40 22.40 -14.30
N GLN A 865 24.67 22.79 -15.34
CA GLN A 865 23.70 21.91 -15.99
C GLN A 865 24.44 21.01 -16.98
N LEU A 866 24.11 19.72 -16.99
CA LEU A 866 24.73 18.76 -17.90
C LEU A 866 23.80 18.51 -19.09
N ASP A 867 24.17 19.03 -20.27
CA ASP A 867 23.44 18.75 -21.51
C ASP A 867 23.79 17.33 -21.99
N LEU A 868 22.94 16.37 -21.62
CA LEU A 868 23.04 15.00 -22.08
C LEU A 868 22.29 14.87 -23.39
N VAL A 869 23.03 14.87 -24.50
CA VAL A 869 22.43 14.54 -25.80
C VAL A 869 22.12 13.04 -25.79
N PRO A 870 20.85 12.61 -25.96
CA PRO A 870 20.55 11.20 -26.11
C PRO A 870 21.38 10.66 -27.29
N PRO A 871 22.12 9.56 -27.15
CA PRO A 871 22.70 8.92 -28.31
C PRO A 871 21.52 8.57 -29.22
N HIS A 872 21.46 9.20 -30.40
CA HIS A 872 20.50 8.87 -31.46
C HIS A 872 20.30 7.36 -31.49
N ASP A 873 19.04 6.92 -31.42
CA ASP A 873 18.55 5.53 -31.53
C ASP A 873 19.54 4.61 -32.26
N ALA A 874 20.52 4.08 -31.52
CA ALA A 874 21.21 2.88 -31.92
C ALA A 874 20.23 1.78 -31.52
N PRO A 875 19.57 1.10 -32.46
CA PRO A 875 18.66 0.02 -32.11
C PRO A 875 19.46 -0.93 -31.22
N ALA A 876 18.97 -1.14 -29.99
CA ALA A 876 19.54 -2.12 -29.09
C ALA A 876 19.65 -3.43 -29.87
N GLU A 877 20.87 -3.87 -30.22
CA GLU A 877 21.05 -5.21 -30.76
C GLU A 877 20.62 -6.14 -29.63
N PRO A 878 19.51 -6.90 -29.79
CA PRO A 878 19.12 -7.86 -28.79
C PRO A 878 20.28 -8.84 -28.67
N LEU A 879 20.75 -9.09 -27.44
CA LEU A 879 21.66 -10.19 -27.13
C LEU A 879 21.16 -11.43 -27.88
N ALA A 880 21.88 -11.83 -28.92
CA ALA A 880 21.52 -13.00 -29.68
C ALA A 880 21.57 -14.19 -28.70
N PRO A 881 20.45 -14.89 -28.44
CA PRO A 881 20.51 -16.10 -27.65
C PRO A 881 21.47 -17.05 -28.35
N SER A 882 22.41 -17.61 -27.58
CA SER A 882 23.33 -18.63 -28.10
C SER A 882 22.49 -19.69 -28.82
N ARG A 883 22.71 -19.82 -30.13
CA ARG A 883 21.90 -20.66 -30.99
C ARG A 883 22.28 -22.12 -30.80
N GLY A 884 21.75 -22.73 -29.74
CA GLY A 884 21.42 -24.16 -29.77
C GLY A 884 20.26 -24.38 -30.72
N SER A 885 20.48 -25.16 -31.77
CA SER A 885 19.59 -25.52 -32.88
C SER A 885 18.10 -25.17 -32.72
N ARG A 886 17.66 -24.07 -33.35
CA ARG A 886 16.24 -23.88 -33.69
C ARG A 886 16.02 -24.32 -35.13
N GLY A 887 14.99 -25.15 -35.31
CA GLY A 887 14.37 -25.43 -36.60
C GLY A 887 13.99 -24.15 -37.33
N ALA A 888 13.76 -24.31 -38.64
CA ALA A 888 13.55 -23.28 -39.64
C ALA A 888 12.93 -21.98 -39.09
N ARG A 889 13.70 -20.88 -39.20
CA ARG A 889 13.17 -19.51 -39.07
C ARG A 889 12.01 -19.37 -40.05
N VAL A 890 10.78 -19.26 -39.55
CA VAL A 890 9.68 -18.69 -40.32
C VAL A 890 9.96 -17.20 -40.39
N THR A 891 10.36 -16.73 -41.57
CA THR A 891 10.48 -15.30 -41.87
C THR A 891 9.06 -14.73 -41.92
N ASP A 892 8.68 -13.98 -40.90
CA ASP A 892 7.43 -13.21 -40.92
C ASP A 892 7.61 -12.02 -41.86
N SER A 893 7.37 -12.28 -43.15
CA SER A 893 7.19 -11.23 -44.14
C SER A 893 5.84 -10.56 -43.88
N GLY A 894 5.70 -9.25 -44.11
CA GLY A 894 4.39 -8.59 -43.99
C GLY A 894 3.28 -9.29 -44.79
N THR A 895 3.66 -10.05 -45.82
CA THR A 895 2.82 -10.96 -46.60
C THR A 895 2.36 -12.18 -45.81
N SER A 896 3.24 -12.83 -45.03
CA SER A 896 2.89 -13.95 -44.14
C SER A 896 1.99 -13.54 -42.99
N ARG A 897 2.19 -12.33 -42.45
CA ARG A 897 1.29 -11.75 -41.44
C ARG A 897 -0.08 -11.47 -42.03
N GLN A 898 -0.16 -10.92 -43.24
CA GLN A 898 -1.44 -10.68 -43.90
C GLN A 898 -2.15 -12.00 -44.25
N GLU A 899 -1.42 -12.99 -44.77
CA GLU A 899 -1.94 -14.34 -45.03
C GLU A 899 -2.42 -15.04 -43.76
N PHE A 900 -1.72 -14.85 -42.64
CA PHE A 900 -2.14 -15.36 -41.33
C PHE A 900 -3.40 -14.64 -40.83
N LEU A 901 -3.47 -13.32 -40.96
CA LEU A 901 -4.66 -12.54 -40.58
C LEU A 901 -5.86 -12.92 -41.44
N ASP A 902 -5.67 -13.14 -42.74
CA ASP A 902 -6.71 -13.55 -43.66
C ASP A 902 -7.13 -15.01 -43.41
N ARG A 903 -6.17 -15.91 -43.12
CA ARG A 903 -6.48 -17.29 -42.66
C ARG A 903 -7.22 -17.30 -41.35
N ARG A 904 -6.80 -16.48 -40.39
CA ARG A 904 -7.42 -16.36 -39.08
C ARG A 904 -8.82 -15.78 -39.22
N ARG A 905 -9.03 -14.78 -40.08
CA ARG A 905 -10.35 -14.23 -40.37
C ARG A 905 -11.25 -15.29 -41.02
N LYS A 906 -10.78 -15.99 -42.05
CA LYS A 906 -11.51 -17.12 -42.65
C LYS A 906 -11.80 -18.26 -41.69
N LEU A 907 -10.86 -18.59 -40.79
CA LEU A 907 -11.05 -19.60 -39.75
C LEU A 907 -12.11 -19.15 -38.74
N LEU A 908 -12.03 -17.90 -38.28
CA LEU A 908 -13.02 -17.32 -37.36
C LEU A 908 -14.39 -17.20 -38.02
N ASP A 909 -14.47 -16.82 -39.30
CA ASP A 909 -15.73 -16.76 -40.05
C ASP A 909 -16.30 -18.18 -40.28
N SER A 910 -15.44 -19.18 -40.54
CA SER A 910 -15.86 -20.59 -40.66
C SER A 910 -16.20 -21.27 -39.33
N GLN A 911 -15.80 -20.67 -38.20
CA GLN A 911 -15.99 -21.17 -36.83
C GLN A 911 -16.95 -20.30 -36.01
N ARG A 912 -17.49 -19.22 -36.59
CA ARG A 912 -18.66 -18.52 -36.06
C ARG A 912 -19.83 -19.48 -36.18
N GLY A 913 -20.05 -20.25 -35.11
CA GLY A 913 -21.31 -20.93 -34.88
C GLY A 913 -22.44 -19.92 -35.00
N ALA A 914 -23.57 -20.39 -35.55
CA ALA A 914 -24.77 -19.64 -35.90
C ALA A 914 -24.95 -18.35 -35.10
N ASP A 915 -25.04 -17.21 -35.80
CA ASP A 915 -25.38 -15.92 -35.20
C ASP A 915 -26.61 -16.12 -34.30
N ALA A 916 -26.45 -15.84 -33.01
CA ALA A 916 -27.57 -15.84 -32.08
C ALA A 916 -28.41 -14.59 -32.40
N ILE A 917 -29.64 -14.79 -32.84
CA ILE A 917 -30.58 -13.70 -33.12
C ILE A 917 -31.70 -13.77 -32.09
N SER A 918 -31.95 -12.66 -31.41
CA SER A 918 -33.04 -12.59 -30.44
C SER A 918 -34.41 -12.63 -31.12
N ALA A 919 -35.40 -13.25 -30.47
CA ALA A 919 -36.78 -13.27 -30.94
C ALA A 919 -37.35 -11.86 -31.23
N THR A 920 -36.91 -10.86 -30.46
CA THR A 920 -37.29 -9.45 -30.63
C THR A 920 -36.66 -8.84 -31.87
N ALA A 921 -35.38 -9.11 -32.15
CA ALA A 921 -34.70 -8.63 -33.35
C ALA A 921 -35.31 -9.22 -34.63
N ILE A 922 -35.72 -10.48 -34.61
CA ILE A 922 -36.46 -11.12 -35.72
C ILE A 922 -37.79 -10.39 -35.98
N ALA A 923 -38.53 -10.05 -34.92
CA ALA A 923 -39.80 -9.35 -35.05
C ALA A 923 -39.63 -7.93 -35.63
N ALA A 924 -38.60 -7.19 -35.19
CA ALA A 924 -38.27 -5.87 -35.72
C ALA A 924 -37.88 -5.92 -37.20
N ALA A 925 -37.03 -6.89 -37.58
CA ALA A 925 -36.59 -7.06 -38.97
C ALA A 925 -37.73 -7.40 -39.94
N ILE A 926 -38.72 -8.19 -39.51
CA ILE A 926 -39.86 -8.58 -40.35
C ILE A 926 -40.91 -7.47 -40.45
N SER A 927 -41.13 -6.72 -39.37
CA SER A 927 -42.23 -5.73 -39.31
C SER A 927 -41.86 -4.40 -39.95
N GLY A 928 -40.57 -4.08 -40.09
CA GLY A 928 -40.10 -2.82 -40.69
C GLY A 928 -40.34 -1.57 -39.85
N GLU A 929 -40.98 -1.72 -38.69
CA GLU A 929 -41.12 -0.71 -37.65
C GLU A 929 -40.06 -0.99 -36.57
N LEU A 930 -39.33 0.06 -36.18
CA LEU A 930 -38.61 0.06 -34.90
C LEU A 930 -39.69 -0.13 -33.82
N ILE A 931 -39.77 -1.31 -33.23
CA ILE A 931 -40.32 -1.43 -31.87
C ILE A 931 -39.56 -0.37 -31.06
N GLU A 932 -40.23 0.47 -30.27
CA GLU A 932 -39.59 1.51 -29.45
C GLU A 932 -38.59 0.88 -28.47
N GLU A 933 -37.43 0.52 -28.98
CA GLU A 933 -36.18 0.25 -28.30
C GLU A 933 -35.54 1.62 -28.16
N GLY A 934 -35.37 2.09 -26.92
CA GLY A 934 -34.65 3.34 -26.68
C GLY A 934 -33.32 3.32 -27.43
N GLU A 935 -33.14 4.29 -28.32
CA GLU A 935 -31.92 4.51 -29.08
C GLU A 935 -30.72 4.68 -28.14
N GLU A 936 -29.85 3.67 -28.08
CA GLU A 936 -28.40 3.89 -27.94
C GLU A 936 -27.71 3.11 -29.08
N ALA A 937 -27.96 3.57 -30.31
CA ALA A 937 -27.15 3.22 -31.46
C ALA A 937 -26.06 4.28 -31.62
N GLY A 938 -24.83 3.85 -31.36
CA GLY A 938 -23.54 4.46 -31.71
C GLY A 938 -23.53 5.92 -32.20
N GLU A 939 -23.22 6.84 -31.29
CA GLU A 939 -22.39 7.98 -31.65
C GLU A 939 -20.91 7.58 -31.48
N GLU A 940 -20.17 7.61 -32.60
CA GLU A 940 -18.75 7.91 -32.57
C GLU A 940 -18.57 9.29 -31.92
N VAL A 941 -18.29 9.31 -30.61
CA VAL A 941 -17.81 10.51 -29.94
C VAL A 941 -16.29 10.45 -29.93
N GLY A 942 -15.71 11.33 -30.73
CA GLY A 942 -14.28 11.60 -30.75
C GLY A 942 -13.75 12.11 -29.42
N GLU A 943 -12.43 12.07 -29.32
CA GLU A 943 -11.62 12.67 -28.28
C GLU A 943 -12.08 14.10 -27.93
N GLU A 944 -12.68 14.27 -26.77
CA GLU A 944 -12.59 15.52 -26.00
C GLU A 944 -12.76 15.21 -24.50
N ALA A 945 -11.82 15.72 -23.72
CA ALA A 945 -11.57 15.37 -22.34
C ALA A 945 -12.57 16.01 -21.35
N ASP A 946 -12.95 15.27 -20.31
CA ASP A 946 -13.47 15.84 -19.06
C ASP A 946 -12.55 15.43 -17.88
N PRO A 947 -12.13 16.36 -16.99
CA PRO A 947 -11.05 16.16 -16.04
C PRO A 947 -11.59 15.86 -14.64
N ALA A 948 -11.61 14.60 -14.22
CA ALA A 948 -11.60 14.21 -12.80
C ALA A 948 -11.29 12.71 -12.69
N GLY A 949 -10.02 12.39 -12.45
CA GLY A 949 -9.55 11.02 -12.29
C GLY A 949 -10.09 10.38 -11.01
N SER A 950 -10.84 9.29 -11.17
CA SER A 950 -10.99 8.26 -10.15
C SER A 950 -10.58 6.93 -10.77
N ASP A 951 -9.57 6.31 -10.16
CA ASP A 951 -9.01 5.01 -10.53
C ASP A 951 -10.05 3.91 -10.30
N ALA A 952 -10.80 3.55 -11.33
CA ALA A 952 -11.54 2.30 -11.40
C ALA A 952 -10.72 1.30 -12.21
N VAL A 953 -10.07 0.38 -11.48
CA VAL A 953 -9.44 -0.82 -12.02
C VAL A 953 -10.45 -1.58 -12.87
N ALA A 954 -10.08 -1.90 -14.10
CA ALA A 954 -10.86 -2.71 -15.01
C ALA A 954 -11.11 -4.11 -14.40
N ASP A 955 -12.30 -4.30 -13.84
CA ASP A 955 -12.84 -5.61 -13.49
C ASP A 955 -13.14 -6.37 -14.79
N SER A 956 -12.22 -7.26 -15.16
CA SER A 956 -12.39 -8.17 -16.30
C SER A 956 -13.16 -9.41 -15.87
N SER A 957 -14.44 -9.22 -15.53
CA SER A 957 -15.43 -10.30 -15.50
C SER A 957 -16.23 -10.27 -16.82
N PRO A 958 -16.26 -11.36 -17.63
CA PRO A 958 -17.07 -11.39 -18.84
C PRO A 958 -18.55 -11.50 -18.48
N ARG A 959 -19.19 -10.35 -18.23
CA ARG A 959 -20.66 -10.25 -18.07
C ARG A 959 -21.33 -10.26 -19.45
N SER A 960 -21.29 -11.40 -20.16
CA SER A 960 -21.92 -11.54 -21.49
C SER A 960 -23.38 -12.02 -21.47
N TRP A 961 -24.02 -12.23 -20.30
CA TRP A 961 -25.39 -12.78 -20.20
C TRP A 961 -26.49 -11.75 -19.88
N ARG A 962 -26.37 -10.50 -20.36
CA ARG A 962 -27.38 -9.44 -20.13
C ARG A 962 -27.84 -8.67 -21.38
N LYS A 963 -27.48 -9.11 -22.60
CA LYS A 963 -28.00 -8.52 -23.84
C LYS A 963 -29.29 -9.21 -24.27
N GLY A 964 -30.42 -8.76 -23.73
CA GLY A 964 -31.74 -9.25 -24.15
C GLY A 964 -32.94 -8.56 -23.51
N ARG A 965 -32.71 -7.60 -22.59
CA ARG A 965 -33.78 -6.86 -21.89
C ARG A 965 -33.71 -5.37 -22.20
N THR A 966 -34.08 -5.00 -23.42
CA THR A 966 -34.19 -3.60 -23.89
C THR A 966 -35.64 -3.09 -23.82
N GLY A 967 -36.31 -3.29 -22.68
CA GLY A 967 -37.59 -2.62 -22.37
C GLY A 967 -37.39 -1.30 -21.62
N THR A 968 -38.41 -0.45 -21.49
CA THR A 968 -38.38 0.73 -20.61
C THR A 968 -38.03 0.32 -19.18
N ALA A 969 -37.36 1.18 -18.40
CA ALA A 969 -36.97 0.85 -17.01
C ALA A 969 -38.18 0.47 -16.13
N VAL A 970 -39.36 1.08 -16.38
CA VAL A 970 -40.63 0.69 -15.75
C VAL A 970 -41.06 -0.71 -16.20
N GLY A 971 -40.96 -1.04 -17.49
CA GLY A 971 -41.24 -2.38 -18.01
C GLY A 971 -40.36 -3.44 -17.37
N ARG A 972 -39.04 -3.22 -17.28
CA ARG A 972 -38.11 -4.17 -16.64
C ARG A 972 -38.45 -4.39 -15.16
N ALA A 973 -38.80 -3.32 -14.44
CA ALA A 973 -39.26 -3.43 -13.06
C ALA A 973 -40.56 -4.25 -12.95
N VAL A 974 -41.54 -4.05 -13.85
CA VAL A 974 -42.79 -4.83 -13.87
C VAL A 974 -42.53 -6.32 -14.14
N HIS A 975 -41.65 -6.67 -15.09
CA HIS A 975 -41.25 -8.06 -15.33
C HIS A 975 -40.53 -8.67 -14.11
N GLY A 976 -39.64 -7.91 -13.46
CA GLY A 976 -38.98 -8.33 -12.21
C GLY A 976 -39.96 -8.62 -11.07
N VAL A 977 -41.02 -7.83 -10.96
CA VAL A 977 -42.12 -8.09 -10.00
C VAL A 977 -42.89 -9.34 -10.39
N LEU A 978 -43.31 -9.49 -11.65
CA LEU A 978 -44.11 -10.62 -12.12
C LEU A 978 -43.36 -11.96 -12.08
N TYR A 979 -42.03 -11.92 -12.18
CA TYR A 979 -41.16 -13.06 -11.92
C TYR A 979 -41.27 -13.54 -10.47
N SER A 980 -41.18 -12.61 -9.52
CA SER A 980 -40.99 -12.89 -8.09
C SER A 980 -42.30 -13.03 -7.29
N VAL A 981 -43.38 -12.36 -7.71
CA VAL A 981 -44.65 -12.29 -6.97
C VAL A 981 -45.43 -13.61 -7.01
N ASP A 982 -46.23 -13.91 -5.99
CA ASP A 982 -47.21 -14.99 -6.11
C ASP A 982 -48.34 -14.62 -7.09
N LEU A 983 -48.38 -15.29 -8.25
CA LEU A 983 -49.42 -15.05 -9.26
C LEU A 983 -50.84 -15.39 -8.79
N ALA A 984 -51.02 -16.14 -7.70
CA ALA A 984 -52.34 -16.51 -7.18
C ALA A 984 -52.96 -15.44 -6.27
N GLY A 985 -52.17 -14.89 -5.34
CA GLY A 985 -52.63 -13.92 -4.34
C GLY A 985 -52.10 -12.49 -4.50
N GLY A 986 -50.98 -12.29 -5.19
CA GLY A 986 -50.33 -10.97 -5.31
C GLY A 986 -49.74 -10.44 -4.00
N GLU A 987 -49.44 -11.30 -3.03
CA GLU A 987 -48.91 -10.92 -1.73
C GLU A 987 -47.51 -10.30 -1.88
N GLY A 988 -47.24 -9.18 -1.18
CA GLY A 988 -45.95 -8.48 -1.24
C GLY A 988 -45.68 -7.67 -2.52
N ILE A 989 -46.69 -7.46 -3.39
CA ILE A 989 -46.46 -6.81 -4.69
C ILE A 989 -45.95 -5.37 -4.58
N ASP A 990 -46.34 -4.61 -3.56
CA ASP A 990 -45.89 -3.23 -3.37
C ASP A 990 -44.41 -3.17 -2.95
N GLU A 991 -43.99 -4.07 -2.05
CA GLU A 991 -42.59 -4.17 -1.58
C GLU A 991 -41.67 -4.63 -2.71
N LEU A 992 -42.10 -5.63 -3.48
CA LEU A 992 -41.37 -6.09 -4.67
C LEU A 992 -41.30 -5.01 -5.74
N ALA A 993 -42.38 -4.27 -5.97
CA ALA A 993 -42.40 -3.17 -6.93
C ALA A 993 -41.48 -2.03 -6.53
N ALA A 994 -41.43 -1.67 -5.24
CA ALA A 994 -40.48 -0.68 -4.73
C ALA A 994 -39.02 -1.14 -4.94
N ALA A 995 -38.71 -2.39 -4.56
CA ALA A 995 -37.36 -2.94 -4.71
C ALA A 995 -36.90 -3.05 -6.19
N GLN A 996 -37.79 -3.47 -7.09
CA GLN A 996 -37.47 -3.59 -8.52
C GLN A 996 -37.41 -2.22 -9.21
N ALA A 997 -38.25 -1.26 -8.81
CA ALA A 997 -38.16 0.11 -9.32
C ALA A 997 -36.87 0.81 -8.87
N GLU A 998 -36.42 0.56 -7.64
CA GLU A 998 -35.13 1.03 -7.13
C GLU A 998 -33.95 0.40 -7.89
N ALA A 999 -33.98 -0.92 -8.13
CA ALA A 999 -32.94 -1.63 -8.88
C ALA A 999 -32.79 -1.12 -10.33
N GLU A 1000 -33.87 -0.60 -10.91
CA GLU A 1000 -33.91 0.00 -12.26
C GLU A 1000 -33.66 1.52 -12.25
N GLY A 1001 -33.32 2.12 -11.10
CA GLY A 1001 -32.98 3.53 -10.97
C GLY A 1001 -34.18 4.50 -10.97
N LEU A 1002 -35.40 3.98 -10.75
CA LEU A 1002 -36.67 4.73 -10.75
C LEU A 1002 -37.47 4.54 -9.44
N PRO A 1003 -36.94 4.88 -8.26
CA PRO A 1003 -37.60 4.61 -6.97
C PRO A 1003 -39.00 5.23 -6.83
N ALA A 1004 -39.26 6.38 -7.49
CA ALA A 1004 -40.56 7.03 -7.48
C ALA A 1004 -41.65 6.30 -8.29
N ALA A 1005 -41.28 5.36 -9.17
CA ALA A 1005 -42.21 4.63 -10.04
C ALA A 1005 -42.81 3.37 -9.38
N GLY A 1006 -42.43 3.06 -8.13
CA GLY A 1006 -42.89 1.86 -7.40
C GLY A 1006 -44.42 1.65 -7.39
N PRO A 1007 -45.25 2.68 -7.09
CA PRO A 1007 -46.71 2.55 -7.12
C PRO A 1007 -47.28 2.23 -8.51
N ASP A 1008 -46.71 2.82 -9.56
CA ASP A 1008 -47.13 2.59 -10.96
C ASP A 1008 -46.74 1.17 -11.40
N VAL A 1009 -45.52 0.72 -11.05
CA VAL A 1009 -45.06 -0.66 -11.28
C VAL A 1009 -45.97 -1.66 -10.56
N ALA A 1010 -46.33 -1.39 -9.30
CA ALA A 1010 -47.26 -2.23 -8.54
C ALA A 1010 -48.65 -2.28 -9.19
N ALA A 1011 -49.17 -1.15 -9.68
CA ALA A 1011 -50.47 -1.09 -10.36
C ALA A 1011 -50.46 -1.90 -11.67
N LEU A 1012 -49.40 -1.81 -12.48
CA LEU A 1012 -49.24 -2.57 -13.71
C LEU A 1012 -49.09 -4.07 -13.45
N ALA A 1013 -48.31 -4.46 -12.44
CA ALA A 1013 -48.16 -5.87 -12.06
C ALA A 1013 -49.49 -6.46 -11.55
N ARG A 1014 -50.26 -5.72 -10.74
CA ARG A 1014 -51.62 -6.14 -10.31
C ARG A 1014 -52.57 -6.29 -11.49
N SER A 1015 -52.44 -5.42 -12.49
CA SER A 1015 -53.21 -5.50 -13.74
C SER A 1015 -52.98 -6.83 -14.45
N ALA A 1016 -51.72 -7.26 -14.59
CA ALA A 1016 -51.34 -8.54 -15.19
C ALA A 1016 -51.92 -9.75 -14.41
N LEU A 1017 -51.88 -9.73 -13.07
CA LEU A 1017 -52.49 -10.78 -12.23
C LEU A 1017 -53.99 -10.94 -12.48
N GLY A 1018 -54.66 -9.85 -12.87
CA GLY A 1018 -56.08 -9.84 -13.22
C GLY A 1018 -56.41 -10.51 -14.55
N ALA A 1019 -55.43 -10.83 -15.41
CA ALA A 1019 -55.66 -11.42 -16.72
C ALA A 1019 -56.20 -12.88 -16.61
N GLY A 1020 -57.16 -13.22 -17.47
CA GLY A 1020 -57.71 -14.57 -17.65
C GLY A 1020 -56.65 -15.62 -18.03
N SER A 1021 -55.69 -15.29 -18.90
CA SER A 1021 -54.55 -16.15 -19.24
C SER A 1021 -53.64 -16.43 -18.05
N VAL A 1022 -53.28 -15.41 -17.26
CA VAL A 1022 -52.48 -15.57 -16.03
C VAL A 1022 -53.24 -16.38 -14.97
N ARG A 1023 -54.54 -16.14 -14.79
CA ARG A 1023 -55.38 -16.97 -13.91
C ARG A 1023 -55.51 -18.42 -14.38
N SER A 1024 -55.47 -18.65 -15.70
CA SER A 1024 -55.45 -19.99 -16.27
C SER A 1024 -54.12 -20.69 -16.02
N ALA A 1025 -53.00 -19.97 -16.13
CA ALA A 1025 -51.68 -20.45 -15.76
C ALA A 1025 -51.59 -20.81 -14.26
N VAL A 1026 -52.28 -20.07 -13.38
CA VAL A 1026 -52.36 -20.39 -11.95
C VAL A 1026 -53.06 -21.72 -11.67
N ARG A 1027 -54.02 -22.10 -12.51
CA ARG A 1027 -54.74 -23.38 -12.40
C ARG A 1027 -54.02 -24.53 -13.09
N SER A 1028 -52.96 -24.25 -13.84
CA SER A 1028 -52.15 -25.28 -14.49
C SER A 1028 -51.19 -25.93 -13.49
N PRO A 1029 -51.01 -27.26 -13.52
CA PRO A 1029 -50.05 -27.96 -12.68
C PRO A 1029 -48.58 -27.65 -13.04
N ARG A 1030 -48.32 -27.11 -14.24
CA ARG A 1030 -46.96 -26.79 -14.72
C ARG A 1030 -46.94 -25.43 -15.40
N ARG A 1031 -46.15 -24.52 -14.85
CA ARG A 1031 -45.92 -23.17 -15.35
C ARG A 1031 -44.46 -22.78 -15.13
N TRP A 1032 -43.91 -21.99 -16.05
CA TRP A 1032 -42.55 -21.47 -16.04
C TRP A 1032 -42.61 -19.97 -16.28
N ARG A 1033 -41.83 -19.19 -15.53
CA ARG A 1033 -41.76 -17.73 -15.64
C ARG A 1033 -40.36 -17.32 -16.10
N GLU A 1034 -40.24 -16.27 -16.91
CA GLU A 1034 -38.97 -15.78 -17.46
C GLU A 1034 -38.14 -16.93 -18.07
N LEU A 1035 -38.79 -17.79 -18.84
CA LEU A 1035 -38.18 -18.98 -19.42
C LEU A 1035 -37.27 -18.57 -20.57
N TYR A 1036 -35.95 -18.70 -20.38
CA TYR A 1036 -35.01 -18.61 -21.49
C TYR A 1036 -35.20 -19.80 -22.42
N VAL A 1037 -35.40 -19.51 -23.70
CA VAL A 1037 -35.48 -20.50 -24.77
C VAL A 1037 -34.44 -20.15 -25.82
N ALA A 1038 -33.66 -21.16 -26.23
CA ALA A 1038 -32.76 -21.07 -27.36
C ALA A 1038 -32.83 -22.36 -28.17
N ALA A 1039 -33.02 -22.23 -29.48
CA ALA A 1039 -33.08 -23.37 -30.39
C ALA A 1039 -32.53 -23.02 -31.78
N PRO A 1040 -31.85 -23.95 -32.46
CA PRO A 1040 -31.45 -23.75 -33.84
C PRO A 1040 -32.66 -23.88 -34.76
N ILE A 1041 -33.06 -22.78 -35.40
CA ILE A 1041 -34.16 -22.74 -36.36
C ILE A 1041 -33.59 -22.37 -37.73
N GLU A 1042 -33.70 -23.27 -38.70
CA GLU A 1042 -33.23 -23.05 -40.09
C GLU A 1042 -31.73 -22.66 -40.17
N GLY A 1043 -30.90 -23.15 -39.24
CA GLY A 1043 -29.46 -22.90 -39.21
C GLY A 1043 -29.01 -21.66 -38.41
N VAL A 1044 -29.97 -20.90 -37.85
CA VAL A 1044 -29.72 -19.73 -36.98
C VAL A 1044 -30.09 -20.09 -35.55
N LEU A 1045 -29.28 -19.70 -34.55
CA LEU A 1045 -29.64 -19.88 -33.16
C LEU A 1045 -30.63 -18.78 -32.76
N VAL A 1046 -31.91 -19.14 -32.60
CA VAL A 1046 -32.93 -18.20 -32.13
C VAL A 1046 -32.99 -18.26 -30.61
N GLU A 1047 -32.85 -17.12 -29.93
CA GLU A 1047 -32.88 -17.05 -28.47
C GLU A 1047 -33.83 -15.96 -27.93
N GLY A 1048 -34.28 -16.12 -26.68
CA GLY A 1048 -34.96 -15.06 -25.94
C GLY A 1048 -35.63 -15.55 -24.66
N TYR A 1049 -36.26 -14.63 -23.94
CA TYR A 1049 -36.93 -14.90 -22.66
C TYR A 1049 -38.44 -14.79 -22.86
N VAL A 1050 -39.16 -15.85 -22.50
CA VAL A 1050 -40.63 -15.89 -22.52
C VAL A 1050 -41.16 -15.64 -21.12
N ASP A 1051 -41.99 -14.61 -20.95
CA ASP A 1051 -42.39 -14.14 -19.62
C ASP A 1051 -43.15 -15.18 -18.80
N LEU A 1052 -44.10 -15.89 -19.42
CA LEU A 1052 -44.86 -16.96 -18.78
C LEU A 1052 -45.27 -18.03 -19.79
N VAL A 1053 -44.95 -19.28 -19.49
CA VAL A 1053 -45.41 -20.46 -20.23
C VAL A 1053 -46.15 -21.39 -19.29
N TYR A 1054 -47.29 -21.94 -19.71
CA TYR A 1054 -47.99 -22.94 -18.92
C TYR A 1054 -48.57 -24.07 -19.78
N GLU A 1055 -48.79 -25.21 -19.14
CA GLU A 1055 -49.26 -26.43 -19.79
C GLU A 1055 -50.79 -26.58 -19.69
N ARG A 1056 -51.46 -26.81 -20.81
CA ARG A 1056 -52.89 -27.18 -20.85
C ARG A 1056 -53.08 -28.66 -20.53
N ARG A 1057 -54.32 -29.07 -20.23
CA ARG A 1057 -54.66 -30.46 -19.85
C ARG A 1057 -54.43 -31.49 -20.96
N ASP A 1058 -54.41 -31.05 -22.21
CA ASP A 1058 -54.11 -31.84 -23.40
C ASP A 1058 -52.60 -31.95 -23.70
N GLY A 1059 -51.75 -31.30 -22.88
CA GLY A 1059 -50.30 -31.33 -23.02
C GLY A 1059 -49.74 -30.27 -23.96
N ALA A 1060 -50.56 -29.40 -24.55
CA ALA A 1060 -50.08 -28.27 -25.34
C ALA A 1060 -49.61 -27.11 -24.44
N LEU A 1061 -48.63 -26.34 -24.92
CA LEU A 1061 -48.10 -25.16 -24.22
C LEU A 1061 -48.87 -23.90 -24.62
N VAL A 1062 -48.96 -22.95 -23.69
CA VAL A 1062 -49.48 -21.60 -23.96
C VAL A 1062 -48.44 -20.58 -23.52
N ILE A 1063 -48.14 -19.64 -24.41
CA ILE A 1063 -47.23 -18.51 -24.19
C ILE A 1063 -48.04 -17.29 -23.77
N VAL A 1064 -47.57 -16.61 -22.72
CA VAL A 1064 -48.11 -15.34 -22.23
C VAL A 1064 -46.95 -14.36 -22.12
N ASP A 1065 -47.06 -13.24 -22.84
CA ASP A 1065 -46.04 -12.17 -22.88
C ASP A 1065 -46.68 -10.86 -22.40
N TYR A 1066 -46.04 -10.20 -21.44
CA TYR A 1066 -46.54 -8.99 -20.79
C TYR A 1066 -46.03 -7.75 -21.52
N LYS A 1067 -46.94 -6.81 -21.82
CA LYS A 1067 -46.59 -5.52 -22.41
C LYS A 1067 -47.07 -4.38 -21.51
N THR A 1068 -46.20 -3.42 -21.23
CA THR A 1068 -46.51 -2.24 -20.40
C THR A 1068 -46.91 -1.01 -21.21
N ASP A 1069 -47.14 -1.17 -22.52
CA ASP A 1069 -47.50 -0.08 -23.43
C ASP A 1069 -48.94 0.42 -23.18
N SER A 1070 -49.13 1.73 -23.05
CA SER A 1070 -50.47 2.33 -23.01
C SER A 1070 -51.02 2.57 -24.42
N VAL A 1071 -52.23 2.06 -24.71
CA VAL A 1071 -52.90 2.23 -26.02
C VAL A 1071 -54.30 2.81 -25.83
N ALA A 1072 -54.63 3.87 -26.57
CA ALA A 1072 -55.84 4.68 -26.37
C ALA A 1072 -57.13 4.07 -26.94
N SER A 1073 -57.08 3.02 -27.77
CA SER A 1073 -58.25 2.39 -28.38
C SER A 1073 -58.07 0.89 -28.60
N ARG A 1074 -59.18 0.14 -28.71
CA ARG A 1074 -59.15 -1.31 -28.98
C ARG A 1074 -58.53 -1.66 -30.34
N GLN A 1075 -58.73 -0.78 -31.34
CA GLN A 1075 -58.13 -0.91 -32.66
C GLN A 1075 -56.60 -0.77 -32.62
N GLY A 1076 -56.06 0.05 -31.72
CA GLY A 1076 -54.61 0.21 -31.55
C GLY A 1076 -53.93 -1.02 -30.91
N TYR A 1077 -54.63 -1.83 -30.11
CA TYR A 1077 -54.06 -3.07 -29.59
C TYR A 1077 -53.90 -4.11 -30.71
N ASP A 1078 -54.87 -4.19 -31.62
CA ASP A 1078 -54.80 -5.10 -32.78
C ASP A 1078 -53.64 -4.70 -33.73
N GLU A 1079 -53.38 -3.40 -33.89
CA GLU A 1079 -52.25 -2.87 -34.66
C GLU A 1079 -50.89 -3.21 -34.00
N LYS A 1080 -50.74 -3.05 -32.68
CA LYS A 1080 -49.49 -3.45 -31.97
C LYS A 1080 -49.25 -4.96 -31.99
N VAL A 1081 -50.30 -5.77 -31.87
CA VAL A 1081 -50.17 -7.24 -31.94
C VAL A 1081 -49.77 -7.70 -33.34
N ALA A 1082 -50.09 -6.95 -34.40
CA ALA A 1082 -49.63 -7.26 -35.76
C ALA A 1082 -48.09 -7.21 -35.90
N VAL A 1083 -47.40 -6.46 -35.03
CA VAL A 1083 -45.93 -6.40 -34.93
C VAL A 1083 -45.41 -7.48 -33.97
N TYR A 1084 -45.96 -7.54 -32.74
CA TYR A 1084 -45.50 -8.50 -31.72
C TYR A 1084 -45.78 -9.98 -32.08
N ARG A 1085 -46.72 -10.27 -32.98
CA ARG A 1085 -47.01 -11.65 -33.41
C ARG A 1085 -45.79 -12.40 -33.96
N TYR A 1086 -44.82 -11.70 -34.58
CA TYR A 1086 -43.60 -12.34 -35.06
C TYR A 1086 -42.63 -12.69 -33.92
N GLN A 1087 -42.63 -11.91 -32.83
CA GLN A 1087 -41.94 -12.25 -31.59
C GLN A 1087 -42.56 -13.51 -30.97
N GLY A 1088 -43.89 -13.54 -30.87
CA GLY A 1088 -44.63 -14.72 -30.39
C GLY A 1088 -44.41 -15.96 -31.26
N ALA A 1089 -44.31 -15.79 -32.59
CA ALA A 1089 -43.97 -16.86 -33.52
C ALA A 1089 -42.53 -17.35 -33.36
N ALA A 1090 -41.56 -16.47 -33.13
CA ALA A 1090 -40.17 -16.86 -32.86
C ALA A 1090 -40.06 -17.67 -31.55
N TYR A 1091 -40.75 -17.23 -30.48
CA TYR A 1091 -40.83 -18.00 -29.23
C TYR A 1091 -41.53 -19.35 -29.42
N THR A 1092 -42.61 -19.38 -30.21
CA THR A 1092 -43.32 -20.61 -30.54
C THR A 1092 -42.38 -21.61 -31.22
N LEU A 1093 -41.69 -21.20 -32.29
CA LEU A 1093 -40.74 -22.04 -33.00
C LEU A 1093 -39.61 -22.55 -32.10
N ALA A 1094 -39.04 -21.67 -31.28
CA ALA A 1094 -37.94 -22.04 -30.38
C ALA A 1094 -38.40 -23.02 -29.29
N LEU A 1095 -39.60 -22.84 -28.72
CA LEU A 1095 -40.15 -23.75 -27.71
C LEU A 1095 -40.56 -25.10 -28.31
N GLU A 1096 -41.19 -25.11 -29.47
CA GLU A 1096 -41.57 -26.36 -30.15
C GLU A 1096 -40.34 -27.18 -30.51
N GLU A 1097 -39.28 -26.54 -31.01
CA GLU A 1097 -38.02 -27.22 -31.35
C GLU A 1097 -37.28 -27.71 -30.10
N ALA A 1098 -37.15 -26.86 -29.07
CA ALA A 1098 -36.42 -27.21 -27.85
C ALA A 1098 -37.13 -28.29 -27.01
N THR A 1099 -38.47 -28.32 -27.03
CA THR A 1099 -39.26 -29.20 -26.15
C THR A 1099 -39.93 -30.36 -26.87
N GLY A 1100 -40.10 -30.29 -28.19
CA GLY A 1100 -40.85 -31.26 -28.99
C GLY A 1100 -42.37 -31.24 -28.73
N ARG A 1101 -42.90 -30.17 -28.12
CA ARG A 1101 -44.31 -30.03 -27.72
C ARG A 1101 -44.97 -28.90 -28.49
N GLU A 1102 -46.22 -29.10 -28.92
CA GLU A 1102 -47.00 -28.09 -29.63
C GLU A 1102 -47.37 -26.89 -28.74
N VAL A 1103 -47.25 -25.68 -29.28
CA VAL A 1103 -47.75 -24.45 -28.65
C VAL A 1103 -49.14 -24.13 -29.22
N ALA A 1104 -50.18 -24.28 -28.39
CA ALA A 1104 -51.56 -24.11 -28.81
C ALA A 1104 -51.98 -22.64 -28.97
N GLU A 1105 -51.37 -21.74 -28.20
CA GLU A 1105 -51.77 -20.32 -28.17
C GLU A 1105 -50.62 -19.43 -27.69
N CYS A 1106 -50.53 -18.22 -28.27
CA CYS A 1106 -49.67 -17.14 -27.79
C CYS A 1106 -50.54 -15.91 -27.51
N VAL A 1107 -50.50 -15.41 -26.28
CA VAL A 1107 -51.33 -14.32 -25.79
C VAL A 1107 -50.47 -13.15 -25.31
N PHE A 1108 -50.75 -11.95 -25.79
CA PHE A 1108 -50.15 -10.72 -25.27
C PHE A 1108 -51.08 -10.10 -24.24
N VAL A 1109 -50.53 -9.80 -23.05
CA VAL A 1109 -51.23 -9.18 -21.93
C VAL A 1109 -50.75 -7.74 -21.81
N PHE A 1110 -51.58 -6.79 -22.23
CA PHE A 1110 -51.28 -5.36 -22.10
C PHE A 1110 -51.70 -4.87 -20.72
N CYS A 1111 -50.72 -4.58 -19.87
CA CYS A 1111 -50.88 -4.08 -18.52
C CYS A 1111 -51.23 -2.59 -18.55
N GLY A 1112 -52.41 -2.23 -18.03
CA GLY A 1112 -52.84 -0.83 -17.93
C GLY A 1112 -53.37 -0.47 -16.54
N ALA A 1113 -53.36 0.82 -16.22
CA ALA A 1113 -53.83 1.36 -14.93
C ALA A 1113 -55.33 1.08 -14.66
N GLN A 1114 -56.13 0.78 -15.69
CA GLN A 1114 -57.56 0.44 -15.59
C GLN A 1114 -57.86 -1.07 -15.69
N GLY A 1115 -56.82 -1.92 -15.77
CA GLY A 1115 -56.94 -3.38 -15.95
C GLY A 1115 -56.23 -3.89 -17.20
N ALA A 1116 -55.99 -5.20 -17.26
CA ALA A 1116 -55.26 -5.83 -18.37
C ALA A 1116 -56.18 -6.11 -19.57
N THR A 1117 -55.66 -5.89 -20.77
CA THR A 1117 -56.32 -6.28 -22.03
C THR A 1117 -55.52 -7.42 -22.67
N GLU A 1118 -56.22 -8.50 -23.01
CA GLU A 1118 -55.61 -9.71 -23.60
C GLU A 1118 -55.95 -9.82 -25.07
N VAL A 1119 -54.94 -10.09 -25.88
CA VAL A 1119 -55.10 -10.32 -27.32
C VAL A 1119 -54.30 -11.57 -27.70
N ALA A 1120 -55.00 -12.59 -28.19
CA ALA A 1120 -54.39 -13.81 -28.70
C ALA A 1120 -53.98 -13.63 -30.17
N VAL A 1121 -52.85 -14.22 -30.56
CA VAL A 1121 -52.39 -14.21 -31.95
C VAL A 1121 -53.28 -15.13 -32.79
N SER A 1122 -54.18 -14.53 -33.59
CA SER A 1122 -55.19 -15.28 -34.34
C SER A 1122 -54.65 -16.13 -35.50
N ASP A 1123 -53.44 -15.82 -36.00
CA ASP A 1123 -52.82 -16.45 -37.18
C ASP A 1123 -51.39 -16.98 -36.89
N LEU A 1124 -51.17 -17.51 -35.68
CA LEU A 1124 -49.84 -17.93 -35.19
C LEU A 1124 -49.07 -18.85 -36.16
N GLY A 1125 -49.77 -19.78 -36.83
CA GLY A 1125 -49.16 -20.69 -37.81
C GLY A 1125 -48.65 -19.99 -39.08
N GLU A 1126 -49.33 -18.94 -39.54
CA GLU A 1126 -48.89 -18.12 -40.66
C GLU A 1126 -47.66 -17.29 -40.26
N ALA A 1127 -47.70 -16.67 -39.07
CA ALA A 1127 -46.58 -15.91 -38.52
C ALA A 1127 -45.30 -16.78 -38.34
N CYS A 1128 -45.44 -18.02 -37.87
CA CYS A 1128 -44.33 -18.98 -37.80
C CYS A 1128 -43.74 -19.30 -39.18
N GLY A 1129 -44.59 -19.39 -40.22
CA GLY A 1129 -44.15 -19.57 -41.60
C GLY A 1129 -43.34 -18.39 -42.14
N VAL A 1130 -43.70 -17.16 -41.77
CA VAL A 1130 -42.95 -15.94 -42.13
C VAL A 1130 -41.60 -15.89 -41.42
N VAL A 1131 -41.56 -16.18 -40.11
CA VAL A 1131 -40.31 -16.21 -39.33
C VAL A 1131 -39.34 -17.28 -39.87
N ARG A 1132 -39.81 -18.50 -40.16
CA ARG A 1132 -38.96 -19.54 -40.76
C ARG A 1132 -38.39 -19.11 -42.12
N ARG A 1133 -39.18 -18.42 -42.95
CA ARG A 1133 -38.70 -17.92 -44.25
C ARG A 1133 -37.62 -16.86 -44.07
N HIS A 1134 -37.84 -15.91 -43.17
CA HIS A 1134 -36.87 -14.87 -42.85
C HIS A 1134 -35.54 -15.46 -42.35
N LEU A 1135 -35.59 -16.40 -41.40
CA LEU A 1135 -34.38 -17.06 -40.87
C LEU A 1135 -33.63 -17.85 -41.94
N ARG A 1136 -34.35 -18.53 -42.83
CA ARG A 1136 -33.76 -19.23 -43.97
C ARG A 1136 -33.07 -18.29 -44.96
N ASP A 1137 -33.67 -17.13 -45.23
CA ASP A 1137 -33.08 -16.11 -46.10
C ASP A 1137 -31.81 -15.51 -45.44
N THR A 1138 -31.84 -15.26 -44.12
CA THR A 1138 -30.69 -14.76 -43.34
C THR A 1138 -29.54 -15.76 -43.28
N ALA A 1139 -29.83 -17.06 -43.12
CA ALA A 1139 -28.85 -18.15 -43.18
C ALA A 1139 -28.28 -18.36 -44.59
N GLY A 1140 -29.02 -17.99 -45.65
CA GLY A 1140 -28.57 -18.10 -47.04
C GLY A 1140 -27.62 -16.97 -47.49
N THR A 1141 -27.65 -15.82 -46.81
CA THR A 1141 -26.74 -14.69 -47.08
C THR A 1141 -25.35 -14.83 -46.47
N THR A 1142 -25.14 -15.80 -45.58
CA THR A 1142 -23.85 -16.04 -44.89
C THR A 1142 -22.90 -16.99 -45.63
N ASP A 1143 -23.33 -17.53 -46.78
CA ASP A 1143 -22.55 -18.47 -47.62
C ASP A 1143 -21.96 -17.81 -48.90
N GLY A 1144 -21.74 -16.48 -48.88
CA GLY A 1144 -21.24 -15.66 -50.00
C GLY A 1144 -19.83 -15.10 -49.81
#